data_AF-A0A2V3I491-F1
#
_entry.id   AF-A0A2V3I491-F1
#
_cell.length_a   1.000
_cell.length_b   1.000
_cell.length_c   1.000
_cell.angle_alpha   90.00
_cell.angle_beta   90.00
_cell.angle_gamma   90.00
#
_symmetry.space_group_name_H-M   'P 1'
#
loop_
_entity.id
_entity.type
_entity.pdbx_description
1 polymer ?
#
loop_
_entity_poly.entity_id
_entity_poly.type
_entity_poly.pdbx_seq_one_letter_code
_entity_poly.pdbx_strand_id
1 'polypeptide(L)'
;MALNHNQYAVLAITATLCLAGFYTIIDAGLSTTISGGFESASGDIGSGDDTHVGGEDFDGDGLPDRMEQTLYGTDWREADTDNDGLDDGWEIANGLDPLDNGEPDISEISFNAPDNEEETGEQNETFPNPDNGPFGDPDRDGLTNTEEMLLGTNPNLKDTDGDGLNDRWESEYTFVVETPTGLITLLDPLDGNWDCYLLTPEAQGLIEQDIGSSEWEEMGSQFGHSCDALLDLEQPEPDSLRNYIEERYDTNPLEEDSDGDLIADRYEIAYGQIQLGVHCGVPVFGTLNLQAPFTDFMSGHGDRTWFEQDMDNDGRLNGPGDWDTDGDGMPDGFEYCYSLDHSGDRFLNPANATDAYGDTDEDGLNNVEEYEVAYTWGPENFTSPLEFDTDNDGMPDGWEHLSGIHPNDGSNADDDPDFDGYDADGDGGVRYSGLVGVTTVHAISVEIGDYVQVNSTILWVRTVQSSQYVNIPIKTLIAGWVYSINVEIDQEVISRLQDLAVVVEENERFTNLDEYNARDRDGDGFVDGRSTDPLVADTDADGLIDGIEVIGWTIRIVDQGVREVIVRSDPGAYDTDRDGLSDATEYYVTFTNATDRDTDSDGLEDFTEAMDGFVWNGSVYYTNASSHDTDLDGLSDGEEVVDGLDQYITHANNPDSDDDGLFDGSEVLNIPRPWQGATNPLNNDTDGDGQPDGWEMQIFSVQHNTRSHSLWVSVTNWLPPGCNSMIECGLGPGGWVWSSYLSGFSTSGDRNGDGDMDPKFFLHEMNLSGFTVPASGRWALDPAWGSMPDSMFDIDNDTLMNSLEAPDRWDTNPVDDDTDGDKLPDGWEVYYSEIALSLGLVDNNTLSAVGARGPMDPKMLDSDVDGIDDGQEDFDGDGLNRTHLMNRYCPGWDNPQNSECHIDPTTEGGQRFYDDLENFTNYEEFENGTNPVDPDTDGDQWFDGSEVYHQDQDGDGMWAGWEYYFGFDPFDPADANIDSDGDGYLNKCENKWNTNPKSPVSFPSQGELCSDFD
;
A
#
# COMPACT_ATOMS: atom_id res chain seq x y z
N MET A 1 -4.46 103.10 -9.56
CA MET A 1 -5.87 102.89 -9.96
C MET A 1 -5.87 101.61 -10.77
N ALA A 2 -6.39 100.54 -10.20
CA ALA A 2 -6.47 99.23 -10.85
C ALA A 2 -7.78 99.14 -11.63
N LEU A 3 -7.73 98.60 -12.84
CA LEU A 3 -8.91 98.33 -13.69
C LEU A 3 -9.34 96.87 -13.49
N ASN A 4 -10.64 96.59 -13.59
CA ASN A 4 -11.22 95.25 -13.40
C ASN A 4 -11.13 94.39 -14.68
N HIS A 5 -11.23 93.07 -14.57
CA HIS A 5 -11.03 92.05 -15.61
C HIS A 5 -11.77 92.36 -16.93
N ASN A 6 -13.01 92.84 -16.86
CA ASN A 6 -13.80 93.20 -18.06
C ASN A 6 -13.22 94.41 -18.82
N GLN A 7 -12.43 95.26 -18.17
CA GLN A 7 -11.75 96.39 -18.81
C GLN A 7 -10.44 95.95 -19.47
N TYR A 8 -9.83 94.84 -19.04
CA TYR A 8 -8.70 94.23 -19.74
C TYR A 8 -9.17 93.54 -21.03
N ALA A 9 -10.30 92.84 -21.01
CA ALA A 9 -10.87 92.21 -22.20
C ALA A 9 -11.19 93.24 -23.31
N VAL A 10 -11.79 94.38 -22.96
CA VAL A 10 -12.07 95.44 -23.95
C VAL A 10 -10.79 96.10 -24.46
N LEU A 11 -9.75 96.24 -23.63
CA LEU A 11 -8.45 96.77 -24.04
C LEU A 11 -7.72 95.80 -24.99
N ALA A 12 -7.81 94.49 -24.73
CA ALA A 12 -7.22 93.45 -25.56
C ALA A 12 -7.91 93.40 -26.94
N ILE A 13 -9.25 93.41 -26.97
CA ILE A 13 -10.05 93.39 -28.21
C ILE A 13 -9.82 94.66 -29.05
N THR A 14 -9.70 95.82 -28.41
CA THR A 14 -9.40 97.08 -29.15
C THR A 14 -7.96 97.15 -29.64
N ALA A 15 -7.01 96.52 -28.94
CA ALA A 15 -5.62 96.42 -29.38
C ALA A 15 -5.46 95.47 -30.58
N THR A 16 -6.13 94.31 -30.58
CA THR A 16 -6.10 93.35 -31.71
C THR A 16 -6.80 93.90 -32.95
N LEU A 17 -7.94 94.59 -32.82
CA LEU A 17 -8.61 95.24 -33.96
C LEU A 17 -7.78 96.39 -34.57
N CYS A 18 -6.98 97.10 -33.77
CA CYS A 18 -6.06 98.12 -34.30
C CYS A 18 -4.83 97.49 -34.99
N LEU A 19 -4.36 96.32 -34.55
CA LEU A 19 -3.24 95.61 -35.16
C LEU A 19 -3.64 94.98 -36.50
N ALA A 20 -4.83 94.38 -36.58
CA ALA A 20 -5.37 93.78 -37.82
C ALA A 20 -5.59 94.83 -38.93
N GLY A 21 -5.95 96.07 -38.56
CA GLY A 21 -6.06 97.19 -39.50
C GLY A 21 -4.73 97.69 -40.06
N PHE A 22 -3.60 97.40 -39.41
CA PHE A 22 -2.26 97.81 -39.89
C PHE A 22 -1.64 96.81 -40.89
N TYR A 23 -1.93 95.51 -40.75
CA TYR A 23 -1.39 94.49 -41.66
C TYR A 23 -2.00 94.53 -43.06
N THR A 24 -3.29 94.86 -43.18
CA THR A 24 -3.98 94.91 -44.49
C THR A 24 -3.60 96.11 -45.36
N ILE A 25 -2.93 97.13 -44.82
CA ILE A 25 -2.52 98.34 -45.56
C ILE A 25 -1.07 98.27 -46.06
N ILE A 26 -0.23 97.36 -45.53
CA ILE A 26 1.18 97.27 -45.92
C ILE A 26 1.39 96.28 -47.09
N ASP A 27 0.48 95.35 -47.32
CA ASP A 27 0.69 94.30 -48.35
C ASP A 27 0.29 94.71 -49.78
N ALA A 28 -0.53 95.76 -49.93
CA ALA A 28 -0.90 96.29 -51.25
C ALA A 28 0.12 97.28 -51.87
N GLY A 29 1.26 97.55 -51.20
CA GLY A 29 2.15 98.69 -51.51
C GLY A 29 3.59 98.40 -51.93
N LEU A 30 4.07 97.16 -51.85
CA LEU A 30 5.44 96.76 -52.20
C LEU A 30 5.42 95.65 -53.25
N SER A 31 4.94 95.95 -54.46
CA SER A 31 5.80 96.24 -55.62
C SER A 31 6.90 95.20 -55.83
N THR A 32 6.65 94.31 -56.80
CA THR A 32 7.49 94.18 -58.00
C THR A 32 8.82 94.93 -57.92
N THR A 33 9.94 94.25 -57.71
CA THR A 33 11.24 94.68 -58.25
C THR A 33 12.29 93.56 -58.24
N ILE A 34 12.89 93.40 -59.42
CA ILE A 34 14.14 92.72 -59.75
C ILE A 34 15.30 93.27 -58.89
N SER A 35 16.16 92.41 -58.32
CA SER A 35 17.63 92.61 -58.27
C SER A 35 18.38 91.71 -57.26
N GLY A 36 19.30 90.88 -57.79
CA GLY A 36 20.56 90.43 -57.16
C GLY A 36 20.50 89.02 -56.57
N GLY A 37 21.05 87.96 -57.17
CA GLY A 37 22.38 87.76 -57.77
C GLY A 37 22.96 86.54 -57.05
N PHE A 38 23.13 85.36 -57.66
CA PHE A 38 24.23 84.96 -58.54
C PHE A 38 23.82 83.77 -59.45
N GLU A 39 24.24 83.80 -60.73
CA GLU A 39 24.45 82.63 -61.61
C GLU A 39 25.66 81.79 -61.11
N SER A 40 25.95 80.54 -61.47
CA SER A 40 25.26 79.34 -61.98
C SER A 40 26.34 78.24 -61.96
N ALA A 41 26.00 76.99 -61.67
CA ALA A 41 26.75 75.84 -62.15
C ALA A 41 25.78 74.88 -62.85
N SER A 42 25.92 74.88 -64.16
CA SER A 42 25.21 74.09 -65.16
C SER A 42 25.69 72.63 -65.23
N GLY A 43 24.74 71.72 -65.50
CA GLY A 43 24.94 70.37 -66.03
C GLY A 43 24.14 69.37 -65.18
N ASP A 44 22.99 68.82 -65.60
CA ASP A 44 22.66 68.27 -66.92
C ASP A 44 21.15 68.30 -67.18
N ILE A 45 20.76 68.47 -68.44
CA ILE A 45 19.36 68.45 -68.90
C ILE A 45 18.95 67.00 -69.20
N GLY A 46 17.84 66.56 -68.60
CA GLY A 46 17.04 65.40 -69.01
C GLY A 46 15.55 65.70 -68.82
N SER A 47 14.78 65.63 -69.90
CA SER A 47 13.43 66.14 -70.11
C SER A 47 12.26 65.32 -69.53
N GLY A 48 11.18 66.01 -69.15
CA GLY A 48 9.78 65.53 -69.05
C GLY A 48 9.06 66.24 -67.88
N ASP A 49 8.58 67.48 -68.04
CA ASP A 49 7.20 67.85 -68.42
C ASP A 49 6.12 67.07 -67.64
N ASP A 50 5.63 67.66 -66.55
CA ASP A 50 4.20 67.63 -66.25
C ASP A 50 3.75 68.99 -65.71
N THR A 51 2.70 69.50 -66.34
CA THR A 51 2.11 70.82 -66.14
C THR A 51 0.96 70.71 -65.16
N HIS A 52 1.11 71.32 -63.98
CA HIS A 52 0.07 71.50 -62.98
C HIS A 52 -1.12 72.30 -63.57
N VAL A 53 -2.30 71.68 -63.66
CA VAL A 53 -3.56 72.33 -64.05
C VAL A 53 -4.33 72.63 -62.78
N GLY A 54 -4.59 73.90 -62.49
CA GLY A 54 -5.24 74.29 -61.24
C GLY A 54 -6.69 73.82 -61.14
N GLY A 55 -6.98 72.96 -60.15
CA GLY A 55 -8.31 72.54 -59.73
C GLY A 55 -8.70 71.11 -60.08
N GLU A 56 -7.75 70.28 -60.53
CA GLU A 56 -7.90 68.82 -60.49
C GLU A 56 -7.42 68.33 -59.11
N ASP A 57 -7.94 67.17 -58.71
CA ASP A 57 -7.68 66.39 -57.49
C ASP A 57 -7.34 65.00 -58.05
N PHE A 58 -6.06 64.64 -58.00
CA PHE A 58 -5.48 63.56 -58.81
C PHE A 58 -5.59 62.18 -58.16
N ASP A 59 -5.46 62.10 -56.85
CA ASP A 59 -5.59 60.91 -55.99
C ASP A 59 -7.03 60.72 -55.46
N GLY A 60 -7.83 61.78 -55.41
CA GLY A 60 -9.27 61.70 -55.17
C GLY A 60 -9.68 61.70 -53.70
N ASP A 61 -8.81 62.22 -52.83
CA ASP A 61 -8.98 62.31 -51.37
C ASP A 61 -9.88 63.50 -50.94
N GLY A 62 -10.23 64.39 -51.87
CA GLY A 62 -11.05 65.58 -51.63
C GLY A 62 -10.27 66.88 -51.52
N LEU A 63 -8.94 66.87 -51.62
CA LEU A 63 -8.09 68.06 -51.67
C LEU A 63 -7.69 68.39 -53.13
N PRO A 64 -7.73 69.67 -53.53
CA PRO A 64 -7.20 70.05 -54.84
C PRO A 64 -5.66 70.04 -54.85
N ASP A 65 -5.01 69.56 -55.92
CA ASP A 65 -3.54 69.44 -56.09
C ASP A 65 -2.74 70.68 -55.64
N ARG A 66 -3.31 71.86 -55.87
CA ARG A 66 -2.68 73.14 -55.54
C ARG A 66 -2.68 73.42 -54.04
N MET A 67 -3.72 73.00 -53.33
CA MET A 67 -3.89 73.24 -51.90
C MET A 67 -2.90 72.36 -51.11
N GLU A 68 -2.76 71.11 -51.50
CA GLU A 68 -1.77 70.17 -50.98
C GLU A 68 -0.34 70.71 -51.13
N GLN A 69 0.06 71.08 -52.35
CA GLN A 69 1.43 71.57 -52.59
C GLN A 69 1.75 72.94 -51.97
N THR A 70 0.76 73.81 -51.73
CA THR A 70 1.02 75.21 -51.32
C THR A 70 0.57 75.59 -49.92
N LEU A 71 -0.37 74.85 -49.31
CA LEU A 71 -0.94 75.16 -48.01
C LEU A 71 -0.63 74.09 -46.96
N TYR A 72 -0.80 72.81 -47.30
CA TYR A 72 -0.75 71.70 -46.33
C TYR A 72 0.55 70.90 -46.38
N GLY A 73 1.21 70.82 -47.53
CA GLY A 73 2.51 70.16 -47.67
C GLY A 73 2.45 68.68 -48.02
N THR A 74 1.26 68.15 -48.29
CA THR A 74 0.97 66.77 -48.70
C THR A 74 1.32 66.49 -50.18
N ASP A 75 1.52 65.22 -50.55
CA ASP A 75 1.83 64.81 -51.93
C ASP A 75 0.54 64.51 -52.70
N TRP A 76 0.12 65.46 -53.55
CA TRP A 76 -0.97 65.44 -54.56
C TRP A 76 -1.09 64.22 -55.51
N ARG A 77 -0.38 63.13 -55.25
CA ARG A 77 -0.48 61.85 -55.97
C ARG A 77 -0.84 60.69 -55.06
N GLU A 78 -0.77 60.88 -53.75
CA GLU A 78 -0.99 59.88 -52.71
C GLU A 78 -2.11 60.44 -51.84
N ALA A 79 -3.25 59.73 -51.78
CA ALA A 79 -4.40 60.16 -50.98
C ALA A 79 -4.12 60.20 -49.47
N ASP A 80 -3.04 59.53 -49.04
CA ASP A 80 -2.56 59.37 -47.68
C ASP A 80 -1.04 59.57 -47.75
N THR A 81 -0.57 60.77 -47.37
CA THR A 81 0.81 61.20 -47.59
C THR A 81 1.78 60.53 -46.60
N ASP A 82 1.37 60.36 -45.35
CA ASP A 82 2.22 59.76 -44.30
C ASP A 82 2.04 58.24 -44.15
N ASN A 83 1.15 57.66 -44.95
CA ASN A 83 0.87 56.23 -45.11
C ASN A 83 0.35 55.58 -43.83
N ASP A 84 -0.45 56.31 -43.04
CA ASP A 84 -1.02 55.84 -41.78
C ASP A 84 -2.42 55.21 -41.94
N GLY A 85 -3.04 55.38 -43.10
CA GLY A 85 -4.35 54.84 -43.45
C GLY A 85 -5.51 55.84 -43.37
N LEU A 86 -5.26 57.10 -43.01
CA LEU A 86 -6.20 58.20 -43.09
C LEU A 86 -5.97 59.00 -44.40
N ASP A 87 -7.04 59.40 -45.07
CA ASP A 87 -6.93 60.22 -46.29
C ASP A 87 -6.64 61.69 -45.89
N ASP A 88 -5.66 62.34 -46.51
CA ASP A 88 -5.22 63.72 -46.18
C ASP A 88 -6.42 64.69 -46.19
N GLY A 89 -7.32 64.53 -47.15
CA GLY A 89 -8.53 65.35 -47.28
C GLY A 89 -9.58 65.15 -46.20
N TRP A 90 -9.66 63.96 -45.62
CA TRP A 90 -10.54 63.68 -44.49
C TRP A 90 -9.96 64.26 -43.18
N GLU A 91 -8.67 64.09 -42.94
CA GLU A 91 -7.97 64.62 -41.78
C GLU A 91 -8.10 66.14 -41.68
N ILE A 92 -7.89 66.84 -42.79
CA ILE A 92 -8.03 68.31 -42.83
C ILE A 92 -9.48 68.76 -42.63
N ALA A 93 -10.44 67.99 -43.14
CA ALA A 93 -11.86 68.32 -42.97
C ALA A 93 -12.29 68.25 -41.50
N ASN A 94 -11.69 67.33 -40.74
CA ASN A 94 -11.97 67.11 -39.33
C ASN A 94 -11.02 67.82 -38.37
N GLY A 95 -9.88 68.35 -38.85
CA GLY A 95 -8.96 69.17 -38.06
C GLY A 95 -7.70 68.46 -37.55
N LEU A 96 -7.37 67.30 -38.12
CA LEU A 96 -6.16 66.52 -37.88
C LEU A 96 -4.99 66.99 -38.78
N ASP A 97 -3.77 66.50 -38.54
CA ASP A 97 -2.56 66.87 -39.30
C ASP A 97 -2.11 65.74 -40.26
N PRO A 98 -2.29 65.90 -41.59
CA PRO A 98 -2.09 64.85 -42.61
C PRO A 98 -0.62 64.53 -42.93
N LEU A 99 0.29 64.90 -42.03
CA LEU A 99 1.73 64.63 -42.14
C LEU A 99 2.27 63.96 -40.87
N ASP A 100 1.39 63.65 -39.92
CA ASP A 100 1.69 63.12 -38.60
C ASP A 100 0.97 61.80 -38.35
N ASN A 101 1.65 60.72 -38.73
CA ASN A 101 1.16 59.34 -38.62
C ASN A 101 0.97 58.82 -37.17
N GLY A 102 1.12 59.67 -36.15
CA GLY A 102 0.96 59.34 -34.73
C GLY A 102 2.00 58.39 -34.14
N GLU A 103 2.92 57.83 -34.94
CA GLU A 103 3.94 56.89 -34.46
C GLU A 103 5.25 57.61 -34.09
N PRO A 104 5.83 57.37 -32.90
CA PRO A 104 7.13 57.91 -32.57
C PRO A 104 8.22 57.32 -33.50
N ASP A 105 8.92 58.19 -34.24
CA ASP A 105 10.04 57.79 -35.10
C ASP A 105 11.15 57.13 -34.26
N ILE A 106 11.18 55.79 -34.27
CA ILE A 106 12.14 54.95 -33.52
C ILE A 106 13.58 55.05 -34.04
N SER A 107 13.89 55.92 -35.00
CA SER A 107 15.18 55.93 -35.66
C SER A 107 16.31 56.74 -34.99
N GLU A 108 16.07 57.60 -33.98
CA GLU A 108 17.17 58.18 -33.16
C GLU A 108 16.79 58.52 -31.69
N ILE A 109 16.77 57.52 -30.79
CA ILE A 109 16.86 57.79 -29.33
C ILE A 109 18.20 57.26 -28.78
N SER A 110 19.15 58.17 -28.59
CA SER A 110 20.34 57.95 -27.77
C SER A 110 19.97 58.08 -26.30
N PHE A 111 19.87 56.95 -25.58
CA PHE A 111 19.74 56.92 -24.12
C PHE A 111 20.81 57.77 -23.42
N ASN A 112 20.42 58.95 -22.94
CA ASN A 112 21.05 59.59 -21.79
C ASN A 112 19.97 59.91 -20.76
N ALA A 113 20.34 59.70 -19.50
CA ALA A 113 19.50 59.66 -18.30
C ALA A 113 18.48 60.82 -18.19
N PRO A 114 17.32 60.57 -17.54
CA PRO A 114 16.30 61.59 -17.37
C PRO A 114 16.83 62.75 -16.53
N ASP A 115 16.60 63.96 -17.04
CA ASP A 115 16.83 65.21 -16.33
C ASP A 115 15.67 65.45 -15.36
N ASN A 116 16.00 65.91 -14.16
CA ASN A 116 15.06 66.10 -13.07
C ASN A 116 14.70 67.59 -12.99
N GLU A 117 13.67 68.08 -13.67
CA GLU A 117 13.16 69.43 -13.39
C GLU A 117 11.62 69.51 -13.39
N GLU A 118 11.11 70.10 -12.31
CA GLU A 118 9.72 70.52 -12.05
C GLU A 118 9.22 71.52 -13.10
N GLU A 119 8.01 71.24 -13.59
CA GLU A 119 6.93 72.16 -13.93
C GLU A 119 7.29 73.67 -14.09
N THR A 120 7.53 74.07 -15.34
CA THR A 120 7.07 75.37 -15.84
C THR A 120 6.36 75.16 -17.17
N GLY A 121 5.04 75.29 -17.18
CA GLY A 121 4.24 75.26 -18.39
C GLY A 121 4.64 76.38 -19.35
N GLU A 122 5.33 76.03 -20.43
CA GLU A 122 5.35 76.69 -21.73
C GLU A 122 6.09 75.78 -22.73
N GLN A 123 5.31 75.12 -23.61
CA GLN A 123 5.64 74.63 -24.95
C GLN A 123 6.92 73.80 -25.13
N ASN A 124 6.75 72.48 -25.11
CA ASN A 124 7.48 71.59 -26.01
C ASN A 124 6.48 70.52 -26.46
N GLU A 125 5.76 70.83 -27.54
CA GLU A 125 4.93 69.88 -28.27
C GLU A 125 5.77 68.62 -28.54
N THR A 126 5.29 67.48 -28.07
CA THR A 126 5.82 66.18 -28.44
C THR A 126 5.57 66.06 -29.94
N PHE A 127 6.61 66.27 -30.75
CA PHE A 127 6.59 65.90 -32.16
C PHE A 127 7.07 64.45 -32.21
N PRO A 128 6.26 63.46 -32.61
CA PRO A 128 4.90 63.50 -33.22
C PRO A 128 3.74 63.41 -32.20
N ASN A 129 2.52 63.88 -32.56
CA ASN A 129 1.32 63.85 -31.70
C ASN A 129 0.52 62.55 -31.93
N PRO A 130 0.41 61.66 -30.92
CA PRO A 130 -0.32 60.40 -31.06
C PRO A 130 -1.79 60.56 -31.46
N ASP A 131 -2.41 61.68 -31.07
CA ASP A 131 -3.84 61.94 -31.31
C ASP A 131 -4.15 62.18 -32.81
N ASN A 132 -3.16 62.47 -33.65
CA ASN A 132 -3.38 62.71 -35.08
C ASN A 132 -3.45 61.43 -35.92
N GLY A 133 -2.74 60.38 -35.52
CA GLY A 133 -2.67 59.15 -36.29
C GLY A 133 -3.97 58.34 -36.26
N PRO A 134 -4.03 57.20 -36.97
CA PRO A 134 -5.23 56.37 -37.12
C PRO A 134 -5.79 55.84 -35.79
N PHE A 135 -4.92 55.66 -34.79
CA PHE A 135 -5.26 55.17 -33.45
C PHE A 135 -5.39 56.29 -32.41
N GLY A 136 -5.37 57.55 -32.84
CA GLY A 136 -5.58 58.71 -31.98
C GLY A 136 -7.05 58.89 -31.62
N ASP A 137 -7.29 59.51 -30.47
CA ASP A 137 -8.61 59.87 -29.93
C ASP A 137 -8.52 61.32 -29.38
N PRO A 138 -8.66 62.33 -30.26
CA PRO A 138 -8.40 63.73 -29.92
C PRO A 138 -9.40 64.31 -28.92
N ASP A 139 -10.67 63.92 -29.01
CA ASP A 139 -11.72 64.43 -28.14
C ASP A 139 -11.96 63.57 -26.89
N ARG A 140 -11.47 62.33 -26.86
CA ARG A 140 -11.51 61.39 -25.74
C ARG A 140 -12.90 60.84 -25.47
N ASP A 141 -13.65 60.55 -26.52
CA ASP A 141 -14.89 59.78 -26.41
C ASP A 141 -14.68 58.25 -26.54
N GLY A 142 -13.48 57.83 -26.91
CA GLY A 142 -13.08 56.43 -27.01
C GLY A 142 -13.18 55.84 -28.42
N LEU A 143 -13.62 56.60 -29.43
CA LEU A 143 -13.48 56.20 -30.83
C LEU A 143 -12.12 56.62 -31.39
N THR A 144 -11.50 55.75 -32.17
CA THR A 144 -10.30 56.14 -32.91
C THR A 144 -10.66 56.93 -34.16
N ASN A 145 -9.76 57.80 -34.61
CA ASN A 145 -9.91 58.55 -35.87
C ASN A 145 -10.35 57.65 -37.05
N THR A 146 -9.84 56.42 -37.14
CA THR A 146 -10.26 55.47 -38.20
C THR A 146 -11.71 54.98 -38.06
N GLU A 147 -12.19 54.77 -36.83
CA GLU A 147 -13.56 54.33 -36.56
C GLU A 147 -14.55 55.47 -36.82
N GLU A 148 -14.19 56.68 -36.42
CA GLU A 148 -14.99 57.87 -36.70
C GLU A 148 -15.08 58.18 -38.20
N MET A 149 -14.00 57.93 -38.96
CA MET A 149 -14.04 58.02 -40.42
C MET A 149 -15.09 57.06 -41.02
N LEU A 150 -15.24 55.87 -40.45
CA LEU A 150 -16.21 54.87 -40.92
C LEU A 150 -17.64 55.20 -40.51
N LEU A 151 -17.83 55.75 -39.31
CA LEU A 151 -19.12 56.18 -38.78
C LEU A 151 -19.59 57.52 -39.38
N GLY A 152 -18.65 58.35 -39.83
CA GLY A 152 -18.90 59.69 -40.35
C GLY A 152 -19.06 60.76 -39.27
N THR A 153 -18.63 60.45 -38.04
CA THR A 153 -18.58 61.33 -36.87
C THR A 153 -17.35 62.24 -36.93
N ASN A 154 -17.22 63.17 -35.99
CA ASN A 154 -16.19 64.19 -36.00
C ASN A 154 -15.16 63.97 -34.88
N PRO A 155 -13.89 63.64 -35.21
CA PRO A 155 -12.81 63.36 -34.25
C PRO A 155 -12.41 64.40 -33.22
N ASN A 156 -13.00 65.58 -33.29
CA ASN A 156 -12.75 66.66 -32.35
C ASN A 156 -13.99 67.01 -31.53
N LEU A 157 -15.10 66.28 -31.70
CA LEU A 157 -16.37 66.49 -31.04
C LEU A 157 -16.91 65.15 -30.52
N LYS A 158 -16.83 64.96 -29.20
CA LYS A 158 -17.42 63.81 -28.51
C LYS A 158 -18.89 63.49 -28.85
N ASP A 159 -19.64 64.49 -29.31
CA ASP A 159 -21.08 64.44 -29.59
C ASP A 159 -21.28 65.20 -30.90
N THR A 160 -21.36 64.46 -32.01
CA THR A 160 -21.39 65.02 -33.36
C THR A 160 -22.72 65.69 -33.69
N ASP A 161 -23.84 65.16 -33.20
CA ASP A 161 -25.18 65.65 -33.52
C ASP A 161 -25.79 66.61 -32.47
N GLY A 162 -25.13 66.72 -31.31
CA GLY A 162 -25.34 67.68 -30.25
C GLY A 162 -26.50 67.34 -29.32
N ASP A 163 -26.86 66.07 -29.19
CA ASP A 163 -28.01 65.60 -28.43
C ASP A 163 -27.73 65.26 -26.96
N GLY A 164 -26.45 65.22 -26.60
CA GLY A 164 -25.95 65.01 -25.25
C GLY A 164 -25.45 63.60 -24.96
N LEU A 165 -25.50 62.68 -25.92
CA LEU A 165 -24.82 61.39 -25.89
C LEU A 165 -23.50 61.45 -26.67
N ASN A 166 -22.57 60.55 -26.38
CA ASN A 166 -21.29 60.51 -27.10
C ASN A 166 -21.35 59.56 -28.32
N ASP A 167 -20.52 59.84 -29.31
CA ASP A 167 -20.57 59.14 -30.60
C ASP A 167 -20.22 57.64 -30.45
N ARG A 168 -19.29 57.29 -29.55
CA ARG A 168 -18.91 55.90 -29.24
C ARG A 168 -20.12 55.09 -28.78
N TRP A 169 -20.75 55.53 -27.70
CA TRP A 169 -21.81 54.83 -26.99
C TRP A 169 -23.04 54.65 -27.89
N GLU A 170 -23.41 55.68 -28.65
CA GLU A 170 -24.51 55.57 -29.61
C GLU A 170 -24.24 54.55 -30.72
N SER A 171 -23.00 54.52 -31.23
CA SER A 171 -22.62 53.58 -32.29
C SER A 171 -22.64 52.11 -31.84
N GLU A 172 -22.38 51.85 -30.55
CA GLU A 172 -22.39 50.50 -29.96
C GLU A 172 -23.82 49.98 -29.75
N TYR A 173 -24.75 50.84 -29.32
CA TYR A 173 -26.11 50.45 -28.93
C TYR A 173 -27.21 50.81 -29.94
N THR A 174 -26.85 51.27 -31.15
CA THR A 174 -27.81 51.65 -32.20
C THR A 174 -28.87 50.56 -32.45
N PHE A 175 -30.16 50.91 -32.35
CA PHE A 175 -31.24 49.97 -32.69
C PHE A 175 -32.45 50.61 -33.38
N VAL A 176 -33.19 49.81 -34.15
CA VAL A 176 -34.25 50.30 -35.03
C VAL A 176 -35.64 49.92 -34.50
N VAL A 177 -36.49 50.93 -34.32
CA VAL A 177 -37.86 50.78 -33.82
C VAL A 177 -38.89 51.04 -34.93
N GLU A 178 -39.89 50.16 -35.06
CA GLU A 178 -41.03 50.37 -35.96
C GLU A 178 -42.08 51.29 -35.33
N THR A 179 -42.19 52.53 -35.82
CA THR A 179 -43.24 53.47 -35.39
C THR A 179 -44.36 53.60 -36.44
N PRO A 180 -45.58 54.05 -36.06
CA PRO A 180 -46.67 54.34 -37.00
C PRO A 180 -46.32 55.37 -38.10
N THR A 181 -45.25 56.14 -37.92
CA THR A 181 -44.75 57.17 -38.84
C THR A 181 -43.63 56.70 -39.76
N GLY A 182 -42.99 55.55 -39.47
CA GLY A 182 -41.86 55.00 -40.21
C GLY A 182 -40.90 54.20 -39.31
N LEU A 183 -39.83 53.68 -39.89
CA LEU A 183 -38.69 53.17 -39.12
C LEU A 183 -37.92 54.38 -38.58
N ILE A 184 -37.62 54.37 -37.27
CA ILE A 184 -36.73 55.33 -36.62
C ILE A 184 -35.54 54.52 -36.10
N THR A 185 -34.33 54.97 -36.39
CA THR A 185 -33.09 54.46 -35.80
C THR A 185 -32.86 55.29 -34.55
N LEU A 186 -32.85 54.66 -33.38
CA LEU A 186 -32.50 55.31 -32.11
C LEU A 186 -31.02 55.08 -31.81
N LEU A 187 -30.42 56.01 -31.06
CA LEU A 187 -28.99 56.05 -30.74
C LEU A 187 -28.14 56.06 -32.03
N ASP A 188 -28.40 57.03 -32.91
CA ASP A 188 -27.65 57.21 -34.16
C ASP A 188 -26.73 58.43 -33.98
N PRO A 189 -25.40 58.28 -33.98
CA PRO A 189 -24.45 59.36 -33.64
C PRO A 189 -24.47 60.55 -34.64
N LEU A 190 -25.28 60.46 -35.70
CA LEU A 190 -25.46 61.52 -36.69
C LEU A 190 -26.86 62.17 -36.63
N ASP A 191 -27.79 61.66 -35.83
CA ASP A 191 -29.18 62.15 -35.73
C ASP A 191 -29.84 61.86 -34.36
N GLY A 192 -29.70 62.78 -33.41
CA GLY A 192 -30.27 62.70 -32.05
C GLY A 192 -31.79 62.84 -31.94
N ASN A 193 -32.52 62.44 -32.98
CA ASN A 193 -33.97 62.27 -33.04
C ASN A 193 -34.81 63.31 -32.27
N TRP A 194 -34.50 64.59 -32.49
CA TRP A 194 -35.16 65.71 -31.83
C TRP A 194 -36.69 65.70 -32.00
N ASP A 195 -37.44 65.73 -30.89
CA ASP A 195 -38.91 65.69 -30.86
C ASP A 195 -39.52 64.46 -31.59
N CYS A 196 -38.95 63.26 -31.41
CA CYS A 196 -39.45 62.06 -32.06
C CYS A 196 -40.86 61.64 -31.60
N TYR A 197 -41.49 60.72 -32.35
CA TYR A 197 -42.86 60.24 -32.11
C TYR A 197 -43.05 59.50 -30.77
N LEU A 198 -41.98 58.92 -30.20
CA LEU A 198 -42.01 58.15 -28.95
C LEU A 198 -42.17 59.06 -27.72
N LEU A 199 -41.72 60.32 -27.79
CA LEU A 199 -41.96 61.34 -26.77
C LEU A 199 -43.40 61.89 -26.84
N THR A 200 -44.37 61.06 -26.44
CA THR A 200 -45.75 61.50 -26.27
C THR A 200 -45.89 62.54 -25.15
N PRO A 201 -46.90 63.42 -25.15
CA PRO A 201 -47.14 64.36 -24.05
C PRO A 201 -47.31 63.69 -22.69
N GLU A 202 -47.79 62.44 -22.68
CA GLU A 202 -47.85 61.60 -21.49
C GLU A 202 -46.45 61.13 -21.04
N ALA A 203 -45.59 60.69 -21.95
CA ALA A 203 -44.21 60.31 -21.66
C ALA A 203 -43.41 61.52 -21.14
N GLN A 204 -43.44 62.66 -21.85
CA GLN A 204 -42.78 63.89 -21.41
C GLN A 204 -43.19 64.31 -19.99
N GLY A 205 -44.48 64.17 -19.64
CA GLY A 205 -44.96 64.49 -18.30
C GLY A 205 -44.53 63.50 -17.21
N LEU A 206 -44.28 62.23 -17.55
CA LEU A 206 -43.69 61.25 -16.63
C LEU A 206 -42.20 61.53 -16.42
N ILE A 207 -41.49 61.85 -17.50
CA ILE A 207 -40.06 62.18 -17.46
C ILE A 207 -39.81 63.47 -16.68
N GLU A 208 -40.57 64.54 -16.93
CA GLU A 208 -40.48 65.80 -16.19
C GLU A 208 -40.76 65.62 -14.68
N GLN A 209 -41.59 64.64 -14.32
CA GLN A 209 -41.86 64.32 -12.91
C GLN A 209 -40.68 63.58 -12.25
N ASP A 210 -39.93 62.81 -13.03
CA ASP A 210 -38.86 61.93 -12.59
C ASP A 210 -37.52 62.68 -12.42
N ILE A 211 -37.03 63.35 -13.47
CA ILE A 211 -35.78 64.15 -13.43
C ILE A 211 -35.98 65.54 -12.79
N GLY A 212 -37.23 66.00 -12.73
CA GLY A 212 -37.58 67.31 -12.20
C GLY A 212 -37.48 68.45 -13.24
N SER A 213 -38.26 69.51 -12.99
CA SER A 213 -38.50 70.56 -13.99
C SER A 213 -37.29 71.45 -14.32
N SER A 214 -36.25 71.46 -13.48
CA SER A 214 -35.00 72.20 -13.77
C SER A 214 -34.11 71.46 -14.76
N GLU A 215 -33.91 70.15 -14.57
CA GLU A 215 -33.07 69.33 -15.44
C GLU A 215 -33.73 69.12 -16.80
N TRP A 216 -35.06 68.94 -16.81
CA TRP A 216 -35.85 68.91 -18.04
C TRP A 216 -35.63 70.15 -18.92
N GLU A 217 -35.63 71.36 -18.34
CA GLU A 217 -35.39 72.59 -19.10
C GLU A 217 -33.94 72.73 -19.59
N GLU A 218 -32.96 72.14 -18.90
CA GLU A 218 -31.53 72.19 -19.26
C GLU A 218 -31.17 71.22 -20.38
N MET A 219 -31.84 70.07 -20.46
CA MET A 219 -31.67 69.06 -21.53
C MET A 219 -32.43 69.40 -22.82
N GLY A 220 -33.13 70.54 -22.88
CA GLY A 220 -33.84 71.00 -24.06
C GLY A 220 -32.97 71.91 -24.94
N SER A 221 -32.92 71.64 -26.25
CA SER A 221 -32.28 72.54 -27.22
C SER A 221 -33.29 73.45 -27.92
N GLN A 222 -32.82 74.26 -28.88
CA GLN A 222 -33.72 75.04 -29.74
C GLN A 222 -34.60 74.18 -30.67
N PHE A 223 -34.27 72.88 -30.78
CA PHE A 223 -34.92 71.91 -31.67
C PHE A 223 -35.90 70.97 -30.96
N GLY A 224 -35.95 70.98 -29.62
CA GLY A 224 -36.83 70.13 -28.82
C GLY A 224 -36.04 69.38 -27.76
N HIS A 225 -36.52 68.21 -27.37
CA HIS A 225 -35.78 67.25 -26.55
C HIS A 225 -35.39 66.04 -27.40
N SER A 226 -34.16 65.54 -27.24
CA SER A 226 -33.72 64.29 -27.89
C SER A 226 -34.50 63.12 -27.33
N CYS A 227 -34.93 62.22 -28.22
CA CYS A 227 -35.48 60.94 -27.80
C CYS A 227 -34.39 59.95 -27.40
N ASP A 228 -33.22 60.06 -28.03
CA ASP A 228 -32.10 59.16 -27.79
C ASP A 228 -31.55 59.38 -26.39
N ALA A 229 -31.40 60.62 -25.93
CA ALA A 229 -30.93 60.88 -24.58
C ALA A 229 -31.95 60.55 -23.45
N LEU A 230 -33.26 60.66 -23.70
CA LEU A 230 -34.28 60.71 -22.63
C LEU A 230 -35.13 59.45 -22.46
N LEU A 231 -35.20 58.59 -23.48
CA LEU A 231 -35.95 57.36 -23.36
C LEU A 231 -35.20 56.37 -22.46
N ASP A 232 -35.96 55.41 -21.97
CA ASP A 232 -35.52 54.24 -21.21
C ASP A 232 -35.91 53.07 -22.11
N LEU A 233 -34.90 52.37 -22.62
CA LEU A 233 -35.01 51.47 -23.78
C LEU A 233 -35.02 49.99 -23.40
N GLU A 234 -34.88 49.70 -22.10
CA GLU A 234 -34.84 48.35 -21.56
C GLU A 234 -36.16 47.58 -21.79
N GLN A 235 -36.05 46.26 -21.94
CA GLN A 235 -37.20 45.37 -22.16
C GLN A 235 -37.05 44.10 -21.30
N PRO A 236 -38.11 43.61 -20.63
CA PRO A 236 -39.53 43.87 -20.90
C PRO A 236 -40.19 44.96 -20.02
N GLU A 237 -39.53 45.40 -18.94
CA GLU A 237 -39.99 46.51 -18.09
C GLU A 237 -38.85 47.53 -17.95
N PRO A 238 -39.09 48.83 -18.20
CA PRO A 238 -38.09 49.88 -18.00
C PRO A 238 -37.69 50.00 -16.51
N ASP A 239 -36.39 49.94 -16.21
CA ASP A 239 -35.84 50.01 -14.85
C ASP A 239 -35.72 51.43 -14.27
N SER A 240 -36.07 52.44 -15.04
CA SER A 240 -35.99 53.88 -14.71
C SER A 240 -34.58 54.48 -14.76
N LEU A 241 -33.55 53.75 -15.23
CA LEU A 241 -32.37 54.38 -15.81
C LEU A 241 -32.73 54.95 -17.18
N ARG A 242 -32.04 56.02 -17.56
CA ARG A 242 -32.26 56.69 -18.85
C ARG A 242 -30.95 56.70 -19.57
N ASN A 243 -30.99 56.70 -20.89
CA ASN A 243 -29.79 56.62 -21.72
C ASN A 243 -28.67 57.63 -21.36
N TYR A 244 -29.00 58.89 -21.03
CA TYR A 244 -27.98 59.87 -20.60
C TYR A 244 -27.31 59.57 -19.25
N ILE A 245 -27.92 58.70 -18.44
CA ILE A 245 -27.35 58.19 -17.19
C ILE A 245 -26.54 56.92 -17.48
N GLU A 246 -27.04 56.07 -18.37
CA GLU A 246 -26.35 54.84 -18.80
C GLU A 246 -25.04 55.15 -19.53
N GLU A 247 -25.05 56.09 -20.47
CA GLU A 247 -23.84 56.58 -21.16
C GLU A 247 -22.78 57.09 -20.18
N ARG A 248 -23.21 57.74 -19.10
CA ARG A 248 -22.27 58.29 -18.10
C ARG A 248 -21.50 57.19 -17.39
N TYR A 249 -22.11 56.03 -17.19
CA TYR A 249 -21.51 54.89 -16.51
C TYR A 249 -21.06 53.79 -17.48
N ASP A 250 -21.10 54.06 -18.80
CA ASP A 250 -20.79 53.10 -19.88
C ASP A 250 -21.62 51.79 -19.80
N THR A 251 -22.89 51.90 -19.38
CA THR A 251 -23.79 50.73 -19.24
C THR A 251 -24.65 50.47 -20.49
N ASN A 252 -25.16 49.24 -20.61
CA ASN A 252 -25.94 48.77 -21.74
C ASN A 252 -27.43 49.12 -21.60
N PRO A 253 -27.99 49.99 -22.46
CA PRO A 253 -29.37 50.49 -22.34
C PRO A 253 -30.47 49.46 -22.65
N LEU A 254 -30.08 48.22 -22.96
CA LEU A 254 -31.00 47.12 -23.32
C LEU A 254 -31.02 45.99 -22.29
N GLU A 255 -30.08 45.98 -21.33
CA GLU A 255 -29.91 44.93 -20.32
C GLU A 255 -30.08 45.51 -18.91
N GLU A 256 -30.56 44.70 -17.98
CA GLU A 256 -30.86 45.12 -16.60
C GLU A 256 -29.61 45.15 -15.72
N ASP A 257 -28.63 44.34 -16.09
CA ASP A 257 -27.34 44.04 -15.43
C ASP A 257 -26.31 44.06 -16.56
N SER A 258 -25.63 45.20 -16.71
CA SER A 258 -24.83 45.52 -17.90
C SER A 258 -23.45 44.89 -17.90
N ASP A 259 -22.86 44.73 -16.72
CA ASP A 259 -21.53 44.16 -16.53
C ASP A 259 -21.57 42.68 -16.10
N GLY A 260 -22.76 42.16 -15.78
CA GLY A 260 -23.01 40.75 -15.52
C GLY A 260 -22.58 40.30 -14.13
N ASP A 261 -22.50 41.22 -13.18
CA ASP A 261 -21.92 41.01 -11.85
C ASP A 261 -22.89 40.39 -10.83
N LEU A 262 -24.16 40.16 -11.21
CA LEU A 262 -25.31 39.68 -10.40
C LEU A 262 -26.16 40.77 -9.72
N ILE A 263 -25.85 42.05 -9.92
CA ILE A 263 -26.66 43.20 -9.52
C ILE A 263 -27.19 43.90 -10.77
N ALA A 264 -28.39 44.49 -10.67
CA ALA A 264 -28.90 45.35 -11.73
C ALA A 264 -28.39 46.80 -11.56
N ASP A 265 -28.06 47.47 -12.66
CA ASP A 265 -27.47 48.83 -12.71
C ASP A 265 -28.23 49.83 -11.80
N ARG A 266 -29.56 49.79 -11.84
CA ARG A 266 -30.43 50.66 -11.03
C ARG A 266 -30.28 50.49 -9.51
N TYR A 267 -29.85 49.32 -9.05
CA TYR A 267 -29.68 49.03 -7.62
C TYR A 267 -28.33 49.49 -7.11
N GLU A 268 -27.32 49.55 -7.96
CA GLU A 268 -25.99 50.04 -7.60
C GLU A 268 -25.96 51.55 -7.41
N ILE A 269 -26.64 52.29 -8.28
CA ILE A 269 -26.77 53.75 -8.16
C ILE A 269 -27.81 54.18 -7.10
N ALA A 270 -28.53 53.23 -6.50
CA ALA A 270 -29.58 53.52 -5.53
C ALA A 270 -29.02 53.98 -4.17
N TYR A 271 -29.76 54.86 -3.49
CA TYR A 271 -29.42 55.32 -2.15
C TYR A 271 -30.39 54.81 -1.09
N GLY A 272 -29.89 54.03 -0.12
CA GLY A 272 -30.66 53.57 1.02
C GLY A 272 -31.14 52.12 0.91
N GLN A 273 -32.35 51.83 1.39
CA GLN A 273 -32.88 50.46 1.44
C GLN A 273 -33.61 50.12 0.14
N ILE A 274 -33.16 49.08 -0.55
CA ILE A 274 -33.73 48.56 -1.79
C ILE A 274 -34.51 47.26 -1.53
N GLN A 275 -35.45 46.93 -2.43
CA GLN A 275 -36.24 45.71 -2.38
C GLN A 275 -35.84 44.79 -3.52
N LEU A 276 -35.14 43.72 -3.20
CA LEU A 276 -34.62 42.75 -4.16
C LEU A 276 -35.62 41.61 -4.35
N GLY A 277 -35.90 41.29 -5.62
CA GLY A 277 -36.65 40.10 -6.04
C GLY A 277 -35.74 38.91 -6.40
N VAL A 278 -34.49 39.20 -6.76
CA VAL A 278 -33.40 38.25 -7.04
C VAL A 278 -32.20 38.67 -6.18
N HIS A 279 -31.51 37.70 -5.60
CA HIS A 279 -30.32 37.92 -4.79
C HIS A 279 -29.38 36.74 -5.03
N CYS A 280 -28.10 36.99 -5.32
CA CYS A 280 -27.12 35.94 -5.65
C CYS A 280 -27.55 35.08 -6.86
N GLY A 281 -28.13 35.68 -7.90
CA GLY A 281 -28.67 34.94 -9.05
C GLY A 281 -29.94 34.11 -8.77
N VAL A 282 -30.40 34.00 -7.52
CA VAL A 282 -31.55 33.16 -7.14
C VAL A 282 -32.79 34.03 -6.85
N PRO A 283 -33.98 33.71 -7.41
CA PRO A 283 -35.20 34.43 -7.10
C PRO A 283 -35.65 34.18 -5.66
N VAL A 284 -35.77 35.24 -4.86
CA VAL A 284 -36.12 35.15 -3.44
C VAL A 284 -37.64 35.06 -3.28
N PHE A 285 -38.12 34.21 -2.36
CA PHE A 285 -39.55 34.14 -2.02
C PHE A 285 -40.01 35.39 -1.22
N GLY A 286 -40.31 36.49 -1.92
CA GLY A 286 -40.82 37.74 -1.33
C GLY A 286 -40.10 38.97 -1.86
N THR A 287 -39.80 39.92 -0.97
CA THR A 287 -38.86 41.01 -1.22
C THR A 287 -37.86 41.07 -0.07
N LEU A 288 -36.57 40.96 -0.40
CA LEU A 288 -35.48 41.12 0.56
C LEU A 288 -35.17 42.62 0.67
N ASN A 289 -35.12 43.15 1.90
CA ASN A 289 -34.75 44.55 2.12
C ASN A 289 -33.29 44.60 2.55
N LEU A 290 -32.42 45.02 1.63
CA LEU A 290 -30.99 45.23 1.85
C LEU A 290 -30.64 46.70 1.58
N GLN A 291 -29.53 47.16 2.13
CA GLN A 291 -29.00 48.49 1.81
C GLN A 291 -28.30 48.41 0.45
N ALA A 292 -28.53 49.35 -0.46
CA ALA A 292 -27.84 49.39 -1.74
C ALA A 292 -26.30 49.40 -1.54
N PRO A 293 -25.54 48.72 -2.42
CA PRO A 293 -24.13 48.36 -2.19
C PRO A 293 -23.26 49.56 -1.80
N PHE A 294 -23.36 50.65 -2.56
CA PHE A 294 -22.51 51.84 -2.41
C PHE A 294 -23.11 52.96 -1.55
N THR A 295 -24.19 52.71 -0.81
CA THR A 295 -24.88 53.74 0.00
C THR A 295 -23.94 54.47 0.98
N ASP A 296 -22.92 53.79 1.51
CA ASP A 296 -22.00 54.34 2.51
C ASP A 296 -21.05 55.41 1.94
N PHE A 297 -20.82 55.41 0.63
CA PHE A 297 -19.98 56.38 -0.07
C PHE A 297 -20.75 57.63 -0.54
N MET A 298 -22.09 57.57 -0.51
CA MET A 298 -22.96 58.69 -0.89
C MET A 298 -23.31 59.58 0.31
N SER A 299 -23.12 60.91 0.19
CA SER A 299 -23.50 61.83 1.28
C SER A 299 -25.01 62.13 1.36
N GLY A 300 -25.78 61.70 0.35
CA GLY A 300 -27.23 61.78 0.30
C GLY A 300 -27.80 61.39 -1.06
N HIS A 301 -29.13 61.41 -1.18
CA HIS A 301 -29.85 61.10 -2.42
C HIS A 301 -29.43 62.06 -3.55
N GLY A 302 -28.76 61.52 -4.58
CA GLY A 302 -28.26 62.27 -5.75
C GLY A 302 -26.80 62.72 -5.67
N ASP A 303 -26.03 62.32 -4.66
CA ASP A 303 -24.58 62.50 -4.65
C ASP A 303 -23.89 61.44 -5.52
N ARG A 304 -23.36 61.85 -6.67
CA ARG A 304 -22.73 60.98 -7.67
C ARG A 304 -21.21 61.15 -7.77
N THR A 305 -20.62 61.93 -6.86
CA THR A 305 -19.19 62.31 -6.93
C THR A 305 -18.21 61.16 -6.71
N TRP A 306 -18.69 60.06 -6.12
CA TRP A 306 -17.88 58.86 -5.93
C TRP A 306 -17.85 57.97 -7.17
N PHE A 307 -18.98 57.80 -7.86
CA PHE A 307 -19.08 57.08 -9.14
C PHE A 307 -18.40 57.79 -10.34
N GLU A 308 -17.82 58.98 -10.14
CA GLU A 308 -16.97 59.65 -11.15
C GLU A 308 -15.47 59.37 -10.92
N GLN A 309 -15.17 58.51 -9.95
CA GLN A 309 -13.81 58.05 -9.66
C GLN A 309 -13.61 56.68 -10.30
N ASP A 310 -12.34 56.33 -10.42
CA ASP A 310 -11.83 55.06 -10.92
C ASP A 310 -10.86 54.59 -9.82
N MET A 311 -11.29 53.59 -9.05
CA MET A 311 -10.67 53.21 -7.79
C MET A 311 -9.48 52.25 -7.98
N ASP A 312 -9.59 51.34 -8.94
CA ASP A 312 -8.56 50.35 -9.28
C ASP A 312 -7.66 50.82 -10.46
N ASN A 313 -8.06 51.87 -11.19
CA ASN A 313 -7.40 52.45 -12.36
C ASN A 313 -7.44 51.54 -13.60
N ASP A 314 -8.51 50.76 -13.79
CA ASP A 314 -8.72 49.95 -15.00
C ASP A 314 -9.30 50.76 -16.19
N GLY A 315 -9.72 52.00 -15.93
CA GLY A 315 -10.30 52.92 -16.92
C GLY A 315 -11.82 52.94 -16.96
N ARG A 316 -12.50 52.15 -16.12
CA ARG A 316 -13.93 52.20 -15.87
C ARG A 316 -14.21 53.08 -14.65
N LEU A 317 -15.45 53.51 -14.55
CA LEU A 317 -15.89 54.32 -13.42
C LEU A 317 -16.58 53.41 -12.42
N ASN A 318 -16.32 53.61 -11.12
CA ASN A 318 -16.94 52.83 -10.06
C ASN A 318 -18.46 52.71 -10.24
N GLY A 319 -19.03 51.54 -9.91
CA GLY A 319 -20.46 51.24 -9.97
C GLY A 319 -20.84 50.44 -11.22
N PRO A 320 -22.00 50.71 -11.87
CA PRO A 320 -22.70 49.72 -12.68
C PRO A 320 -22.08 49.35 -14.04
N GLY A 321 -21.01 50.03 -14.44
CA GLY A 321 -20.25 49.66 -15.64
C GLY A 321 -18.96 48.91 -15.30
N ASP A 322 -18.65 48.78 -14.02
CA ASP A 322 -17.44 48.22 -13.49
C ASP A 322 -17.74 47.03 -12.57
N TRP A 323 -17.57 45.85 -13.13
CA TRP A 323 -17.91 44.58 -12.47
C TRP A 323 -17.11 44.30 -11.19
N ASP A 324 -15.95 44.95 -11.00
CA ASP A 324 -15.04 44.77 -9.84
C ASP A 324 -14.50 46.14 -9.43
N THR A 325 -15.31 46.91 -8.70
CA THR A 325 -15.05 48.34 -8.43
C THR A 325 -13.73 48.59 -7.69
N ASP A 326 -13.18 47.62 -6.96
CA ASP A 326 -11.91 47.80 -6.24
C ASP A 326 -10.73 46.95 -6.73
N GLY A 327 -10.97 46.14 -7.76
CA GLY A 327 -9.96 45.42 -8.53
C GLY A 327 -9.32 44.25 -7.77
N ASP A 328 -10.06 43.59 -6.87
CA ASP A 328 -9.56 42.49 -6.06
C ASP A 328 -9.83 41.09 -6.63
N GLY A 329 -10.55 41.04 -7.76
CA GLY A 329 -10.88 39.84 -8.52
C GLY A 329 -12.23 39.24 -8.18
N MET A 330 -12.96 39.79 -7.21
CA MET A 330 -14.34 39.41 -6.91
C MET A 330 -15.32 40.38 -7.57
N PRO A 331 -16.42 39.91 -8.20
CA PRO A 331 -17.43 40.82 -8.69
C PRO A 331 -18.19 41.53 -7.58
N ASP A 332 -18.58 42.78 -7.82
CA ASP A 332 -19.33 43.60 -6.87
C ASP A 332 -20.64 42.91 -6.41
N GLY A 333 -21.33 42.20 -7.31
CA GLY A 333 -22.51 41.42 -6.98
C GLY A 333 -22.28 40.13 -6.20
N PHE A 334 -21.12 39.49 -6.33
CA PHE A 334 -20.73 38.39 -5.44
C PHE A 334 -20.46 38.91 -4.03
N GLU A 335 -19.72 40.02 -3.92
CA GLU A 335 -19.48 40.66 -2.64
C GLU A 335 -20.76 41.19 -2.00
N TYR A 336 -21.69 41.70 -2.81
CA TYR A 336 -22.97 42.15 -2.32
C TYR A 336 -23.87 40.99 -1.87
N CYS A 337 -23.79 39.84 -2.54
CA CYS A 337 -24.44 38.60 -2.12
C CYS A 337 -24.03 38.22 -0.69
N TYR A 338 -22.73 38.21 -0.42
CA TYR A 338 -22.16 37.87 0.89
C TYR A 338 -21.80 39.12 1.71
N SER A 339 -22.52 40.22 1.50
CA SER A 339 -22.26 41.49 2.19
C SER A 339 -22.51 41.43 3.69
N LEU A 340 -23.28 40.45 4.16
CA LEU A 340 -23.60 40.27 5.58
C LEU A 340 -23.24 38.85 6.03
N ASP A 341 -22.57 38.75 7.18
CA ASP A 341 -22.31 37.48 7.84
C ASP A 341 -23.58 36.89 8.49
N HIS A 342 -23.45 35.69 9.06
CA HIS A 342 -24.49 35.03 9.86
C HIS A 342 -25.00 35.86 11.06
N SER A 343 -24.24 36.87 11.51
CA SER A 343 -24.60 37.79 12.61
C SER A 343 -25.29 39.06 12.13
N GLY A 344 -25.32 39.30 10.82
CA GLY A 344 -25.82 40.51 10.18
C GLY A 344 -24.86 41.70 10.23
N ASP A 345 -23.57 41.46 10.44
CA ASP A 345 -22.47 42.43 10.33
C ASP A 345 -21.89 42.38 8.90
N ARG A 346 -21.32 43.51 8.43
CA ARG A 346 -20.77 43.60 7.07
C ARG A 346 -19.56 42.68 6.92
N PHE A 347 -19.59 41.80 5.92
CA PHE A 347 -18.55 40.79 5.64
C PHE A 347 -17.74 41.15 4.40
N LEU A 348 -18.26 40.90 3.19
CA LEU A 348 -17.67 41.37 1.94
C LEU A 348 -18.12 42.80 1.59
N ASN A 349 -17.32 43.50 0.80
CA ASN A 349 -17.59 44.89 0.46
C ASN A 349 -16.96 45.31 -0.88
N PRO A 350 -17.80 45.65 -1.89
CA PRO A 350 -17.47 46.17 -3.25
C PRO A 350 -16.53 47.38 -3.39
N ALA A 351 -15.85 47.78 -2.34
CA ALA A 351 -14.99 48.96 -2.31
C ALA A 351 -13.85 48.80 -1.29
N ASN A 352 -13.60 47.57 -0.84
CA ASN A 352 -12.52 47.19 0.04
C ASN A 352 -11.79 45.92 -0.44
N ALA A 353 -10.84 46.07 -1.35
CA ALA A 353 -9.93 45.04 -1.88
C ALA A 353 -9.13 44.15 -0.90
N THR A 354 -9.33 44.27 0.41
CA THR A 354 -8.63 43.47 1.44
C THR A 354 -9.45 42.30 1.97
N ASP A 355 -10.75 42.24 1.69
CA ASP A 355 -11.61 41.14 2.11
C ASP A 355 -11.57 39.93 1.15
N ALA A 356 -11.07 40.04 -0.10
CA ALA A 356 -10.77 38.89 -0.98
C ALA A 356 -9.92 37.78 -0.34
N TYR A 357 -8.89 38.13 0.43
CA TYR A 357 -7.88 37.17 0.90
C TYR A 357 -8.25 36.44 2.21
N GLY A 358 -9.44 36.67 2.75
CA GLY A 358 -9.92 35.98 3.94
C GLY A 358 -10.42 34.57 3.61
N ASP A 359 -10.22 33.64 4.54
CA ASP A 359 -10.86 32.31 4.57
C ASP A 359 -11.53 32.23 5.95
N THR A 360 -12.86 32.34 5.98
CA THR A 360 -13.63 32.60 7.22
C THR A 360 -14.28 31.34 7.77
N ASP A 361 -14.67 30.43 6.89
CA ASP A 361 -15.20 29.10 7.15
C ASP A 361 -14.12 28.02 7.28
N GLU A 362 -12.85 28.33 6.96
CA GLU A 362 -11.69 27.47 7.13
C GLU A 362 -11.79 26.17 6.29
N ASP A 363 -12.38 26.27 5.10
CA ASP A 363 -12.62 25.15 4.18
C ASP A 363 -11.42 24.90 3.22
N GLY A 364 -10.52 25.88 3.12
CA GLY A 364 -9.31 25.83 2.30
C GLY A 364 -9.35 26.72 1.05
N LEU A 365 -10.46 27.42 0.79
CA LEU A 365 -10.57 28.46 -0.24
C LEU A 365 -10.64 29.83 0.45
N ASN A 366 -9.97 30.82 -0.14
CA ASN A 366 -10.25 32.20 0.22
C ASN A 366 -11.47 32.73 -0.55
N ASN A 367 -12.02 33.87 -0.11
CA ASN A 367 -13.25 34.44 -0.67
C ASN A 367 -13.18 34.67 -2.20
N VAL A 368 -12.01 35.00 -2.77
CA VAL A 368 -11.88 35.11 -4.23
C VAL A 368 -11.80 33.75 -4.91
N GLU A 369 -11.05 32.80 -4.35
CA GLU A 369 -10.93 31.42 -4.86
C GLU A 369 -12.30 30.72 -4.92
N GLU A 370 -13.20 31.03 -4.00
CA GLU A 370 -14.58 30.53 -4.03
C GLU A 370 -15.41 31.02 -5.22
N TYR A 371 -15.23 32.28 -5.60
CA TYR A 371 -15.81 32.78 -6.84
C TYR A 371 -15.14 32.13 -8.05
N GLU A 372 -13.81 31.91 -8.01
CA GLU A 372 -13.07 31.27 -9.10
C GLU A 372 -13.54 29.83 -9.39
N VAL A 373 -14.19 29.15 -8.43
CA VAL A 373 -14.85 27.84 -8.66
C VAL A 373 -15.82 27.90 -9.84
N ALA A 374 -16.53 29.03 -10.01
CA ALA A 374 -17.46 29.25 -11.12
C ALA A 374 -16.78 29.27 -12.49
N TYR A 375 -15.48 29.59 -12.60
CA TYR A 375 -14.76 29.51 -13.87
C TYR A 375 -14.62 28.07 -14.38
N THR A 376 -14.59 27.10 -13.46
CA THR A 376 -14.47 25.68 -13.79
C THR A 376 -15.84 25.04 -14.03
N TRP A 377 -16.82 25.36 -13.18
CA TRP A 377 -18.11 24.66 -13.14
C TRP A 377 -19.30 25.45 -13.70
N GLY A 378 -19.09 26.73 -14.04
CA GLY A 378 -20.08 27.63 -14.64
C GLY A 378 -20.48 28.80 -13.72
N PRO A 379 -21.01 29.89 -14.28
CA PRO A 379 -21.26 31.16 -13.56
C PRO A 379 -22.34 31.08 -12.48
N GLU A 380 -23.15 30.01 -12.45
CA GLU A 380 -24.18 29.78 -11.44
C GLU A 380 -23.69 28.87 -10.28
N ASN A 381 -22.46 28.36 -10.34
CA ASN A 381 -21.92 27.31 -9.46
C ASN A 381 -20.67 27.77 -8.68
N PHE A 382 -20.71 28.96 -8.08
CA PHE A 382 -19.73 29.40 -7.08
C PHE A 382 -20.05 28.83 -5.70
N THR A 383 -19.06 28.82 -4.80
CA THR A 383 -19.19 28.37 -3.42
C THR A 383 -19.41 29.54 -2.47
N SER A 384 -19.66 29.27 -1.19
CA SER A 384 -20.17 30.25 -0.23
C SER A 384 -19.16 30.58 0.86
N PRO A 385 -18.69 31.85 1.02
CA PRO A 385 -17.55 32.16 1.91
C PRO A 385 -17.90 32.25 3.41
N LEU A 386 -19.09 31.75 3.72
CA LEU A 386 -19.67 31.70 5.06
C LEU A 386 -20.01 30.27 5.46
N GLU A 387 -20.00 29.31 4.53
CA GLU A 387 -20.42 27.94 4.73
C GLU A 387 -19.33 27.01 4.19
N PHE A 388 -18.68 26.25 5.08
CA PHE A 388 -17.60 25.34 4.71
C PHE A 388 -17.98 24.24 3.70
N ASP A 389 -19.27 24.03 3.44
CA ASP A 389 -19.87 22.95 2.65
C ASP A 389 -21.18 23.50 2.08
N THR A 390 -21.13 24.00 0.85
CA THR A 390 -22.20 24.76 0.21
C THR A 390 -23.43 23.87 -0.06
N ASP A 391 -23.24 22.62 -0.47
CA ASP A 391 -24.33 21.71 -0.83
C ASP A 391 -24.77 20.75 0.30
N ASN A 392 -24.05 20.80 1.43
CA ASN A 392 -24.31 20.08 2.68
C ASN A 392 -24.23 18.56 2.55
N ASP A 393 -23.31 18.03 1.74
CA ASP A 393 -23.09 16.59 1.59
C ASP A 393 -22.06 16.00 2.57
N GLY A 394 -21.33 16.85 3.29
CA GLY A 394 -20.33 16.49 4.28
C GLY A 394 -18.88 16.67 3.81
N MET A 395 -18.66 17.01 2.54
CA MET A 395 -17.36 17.36 1.97
C MET A 395 -17.24 18.91 1.88
N PRO A 396 -16.07 19.50 2.18
CA PRO A 396 -15.87 20.95 2.07
C PRO A 396 -15.58 21.36 0.64
N ASP A 397 -16.03 22.56 0.33
CA ASP A 397 -15.94 23.13 -1.00
C ASP A 397 -14.47 23.20 -1.48
N GLY A 398 -13.56 23.62 -0.60
CA GLY A 398 -12.13 23.66 -0.90
C GLY A 398 -11.47 22.31 -1.14
N TRP A 399 -11.92 21.26 -0.45
CA TRP A 399 -11.41 19.92 -0.71
C TRP A 399 -11.93 19.41 -2.05
N GLU A 400 -13.23 19.55 -2.33
CA GLU A 400 -13.82 19.12 -3.58
C GLU A 400 -13.20 19.83 -4.79
N HIS A 401 -13.00 21.16 -4.70
CA HIS A 401 -12.38 21.95 -5.75
C HIS A 401 -10.95 21.48 -6.05
N LEU A 402 -10.14 21.24 -5.01
CA LEU A 402 -8.75 20.77 -5.15
C LEU A 402 -8.68 19.34 -5.73
N SER A 403 -9.63 18.49 -5.36
CA SER A 403 -9.76 17.11 -5.86
C SER A 403 -10.40 17.01 -7.24
N GLY A 404 -10.91 18.13 -7.80
CA GLY A 404 -11.58 18.15 -9.11
C GLY A 404 -12.99 17.58 -9.09
N ILE A 405 -13.61 17.50 -7.92
CA ILE A 405 -15.02 17.20 -7.69
C ILE A 405 -15.82 18.51 -7.74
N HIS A 406 -17.12 18.42 -8.03
CA HIS A 406 -17.99 19.57 -8.19
C HIS A 406 -18.56 20.04 -6.83
N PRO A 407 -18.12 21.19 -6.25
CA PRO A 407 -18.43 21.58 -4.85
C PRO A 407 -19.89 21.95 -4.52
N ASN A 408 -20.72 22.02 -5.55
CA ASN A 408 -22.14 22.41 -5.43
C ASN A 408 -23.06 21.32 -6.02
N ASP A 409 -22.57 20.08 -6.07
CA ASP A 409 -23.35 18.91 -6.49
C ASP A 409 -23.25 17.76 -5.48
N GLY A 410 -23.99 17.89 -4.38
CA GLY A 410 -23.96 16.93 -3.27
C GLY A 410 -24.51 15.54 -3.55
N SER A 411 -24.75 15.21 -4.83
CA SER A 411 -24.99 13.83 -5.25
C SER A 411 -23.71 13.04 -5.52
N ASN A 412 -22.57 13.73 -5.63
CA ASN A 412 -21.27 13.14 -5.92
C ASN A 412 -20.63 12.43 -4.69
N ALA A 413 -21.08 12.70 -3.46
CA ALA A 413 -20.54 12.09 -2.22
C ALA A 413 -20.57 10.55 -2.20
N ASP A 414 -21.64 9.97 -2.78
CA ASP A 414 -21.89 8.53 -2.83
C ASP A 414 -21.26 7.85 -4.07
N ASP A 415 -20.65 8.64 -4.96
CA ASP A 415 -19.97 8.15 -6.16
C ASP A 415 -18.55 7.67 -5.81
N ASP A 416 -18.06 6.72 -6.60
CA ASP A 416 -16.72 6.12 -6.52
C ASP A 416 -16.21 6.07 -7.99
N PRO A 417 -15.54 7.16 -8.44
CA PRO A 417 -15.14 7.33 -9.84
C PRO A 417 -13.96 6.45 -10.27
N ASP A 418 -13.08 6.09 -9.35
CA ASP A 418 -11.79 5.44 -9.61
C ASP A 418 -11.78 3.93 -9.25
N PHE A 419 -12.81 3.43 -8.56
CA PHE A 419 -13.08 2.03 -8.26
C PHE A 419 -11.98 1.36 -7.44
N ASP A 420 -11.56 2.01 -6.37
CA ASP A 420 -10.43 1.59 -5.53
C ASP A 420 -10.85 0.86 -4.23
N GLY A 421 -12.17 0.75 -3.99
CA GLY A 421 -12.75 -0.08 -2.92
C GLY A 421 -12.29 -1.55 -2.90
N TYR A 422 -12.28 -2.16 -1.70
CA TYR A 422 -11.63 -3.44 -1.43
C TYR A 422 -12.51 -4.45 -0.68
N ASP A 423 -12.55 -5.69 -1.20
CA ASP A 423 -13.23 -6.86 -0.61
C ASP A 423 -12.47 -7.34 0.66
N ALA A 424 -12.81 -6.74 1.79
CA ALA A 424 -12.08 -6.90 3.05
C ALA A 424 -12.39 -8.23 3.76
N ASP A 425 -13.59 -8.76 3.59
CA ASP A 425 -13.99 -10.05 4.17
C ASP A 425 -13.70 -11.26 3.26
N GLY A 426 -13.37 -11.01 1.99
CA GLY A 426 -12.93 -11.98 1.00
C GLY A 426 -14.06 -12.84 0.44
N ASP A 427 -15.31 -12.40 0.54
CA ASP A 427 -16.49 -13.11 0.07
C ASP A 427 -16.96 -12.69 -1.35
N GLY A 428 -16.43 -11.57 -1.85
CA GLY A 428 -16.70 -10.98 -3.16
C GLY A 428 -15.99 -11.64 -4.35
N GLY A 429 -14.97 -12.46 -4.07
CA GLY A 429 -14.19 -13.20 -5.07
C GLY A 429 -14.99 -14.20 -5.93
N VAL A 430 -15.10 -13.94 -7.23
CA VAL A 430 -15.80 -14.81 -8.19
C VAL A 430 -14.87 -15.90 -8.73
N ARG A 431 -14.93 -17.09 -8.13
CA ARG A 431 -14.01 -18.22 -8.41
C ARG A 431 -14.64 -19.39 -9.17
N TYR A 432 -13.83 -20.17 -9.90
CA TYR A 432 -14.23 -21.44 -10.52
C TYR A 432 -13.52 -22.66 -9.92
N SER A 433 -14.20 -23.42 -9.07
CA SER A 433 -13.66 -24.63 -8.42
C SER A 433 -13.66 -25.89 -9.29
N GLY A 434 -14.39 -25.88 -10.40
CA GLY A 434 -14.68 -27.06 -11.24
C GLY A 434 -13.60 -27.44 -12.26
N LEU A 435 -12.32 -27.15 -12.01
CA LEU A 435 -11.23 -27.41 -12.96
C LEU A 435 -11.13 -28.90 -13.33
N VAL A 436 -11.67 -29.25 -14.51
CA VAL A 436 -11.60 -30.57 -15.14
C VAL A 436 -11.00 -30.40 -16.53
N GLY A 437 -9.66 -30.54 -16.61
CA GLY A 437 -8.91 -30.28 -17.84
C GLY A 437 -8.77 -28.80 -18.17
N VAL A 438 -8.34 -28.51 -19.40
CA VAL A 438 -8.10 -27.13 -19.88
C VAL A 438 -9.41 -26.35 -19.86
N THR A 439 -9.39 -25.25 -19.11
CA THR A 439 -10.55 -24.43 -18.82
C THR A 439 -10.21 -22.98 -19.18
N THR A 440 -10.92 -22.39 -20.14
CA THR A 440 -10.64 -21.04 -20.64
C THR A 440 -11.84 -20.12 -20.47
N VAL A 441 -11.60 -18.82 -20.29
CA VAL A 441 -12.67 -17.81 -20.27
C VAL A 441 -13.25 -17.66 -21.67
N HIS A 442 -14.58 -17.70 -21.81
CA HIS A 442 -15.25 -17.66 -23.10
C HIS A 442 -15.89 -16.31 -23.41
N ALA A 443 -16.54 -15.70 -22.42
CA ALA A 443 -17.21 -14.41 -22.57
C ALA A 443 -17.39 -13.77 -21.19
N ILE A 444 -17.24 -12.46 -21.13
CA ILE A 444 -17.54 -11.63 -19.96
C ILE A 444 -18.88 -10.93 -20.24
N SER A 445 -19.81 -10.94 -19.29
CA SER A 445 -21.20 -10.47 -19.46
C SER A 445 -21.51 -9.16 -18.74
N VAL A 446 -20.55 -8.63 -18.00
CA VAL A 446 -20.63 -7.39 -17.19
C VAL A 446 -19.43 -6.51 -17.52
N GLU A 447 -19.57 -5.22 -17.27
CA GLU A 447 -18.49 -4.23 -17.34
C GLU A 447 -18.11 -3.76 -15.93
N ILE A 448 -16.95 -3.11 -15.77
CA ILE A 448 -16.55 -2.50 -14.49
C ILE A 448 -17.55 -1.38 -14.18
N GLY A 449 -17.96 -1.26 -12.91
CA GLY A 449 -19.02 -0.34 -12.48
C GLY A 449 -20.45 -0.86 -12.68
N ASP A 450 -20.66 -2.08 -13.15
CA ASP A 450 -22.01 -2.67 -13.17
C ASP A 450 -22.42 -3.16 -11.77
N TYR A 451 -23.59 -2.72 -11.29
CA TYR A 451 -24.20 -3.31 -10.09
C TYR A 451 -24.84 -4.68 -10.39
N VAL A 452 -24.44 -5.71 -9.66
CA VAL A 452 -24.87 -7.11 -9.83
C VAL A 452 -25.58 -7.65 -8.59
N GLN A 453 -26.69 -8.36 -8.79
CA GLN A 453 -27.40 -9.03 -7.70
C GLN A 453 -26.85 -10.44 -7.43
N VAL A 454 -27.07 -10.96 -6.22
CA VAL A 454 -26.78 -12.36 -5.84
C VAL A 454 -27.21 -13.34 -6.94
N ASN A 455 -26.32 -14.29 -7.30
CA ASN A 455 -26.53 -15.30 -8.35
C ASN A 455 -26.64 -14.78 -9.79
N SER A 456 -26.28 -13.52 -10.06
CA SER A 456 -26.15 -12.99 -11.42
C SER A 456 -24.94 -13.58 -12.12
N THR A 457 -25.01 -13.75 -13.45
CA THR A 457 -23.90 -14.34 -14.23
C THR A 457 -22.93 -13.26 -14.63
N ILE A 458 -21.69 -13.36 -14.16
CA ILE A 458 -20.62 -12.40 -14.42
C ILE A 458 -19.90 -12.76 -15.73
N LEU A 459 -19.46 -14.02 -15.83
CA LEU A 459 -18.69 -14.51 -16.97
C LEU A 459 -19.01 -15.97 -17.29
N TRP A 460 -18.59 -16.41 -18.47
CA TRP A 460 -18.75 -17.76 -18.97
C TRP A 460 -17.40 -18.41 -19.13
N VAL A 461 -17.23 -19.58 -18.51
CA VAL A 461 -16.03 -20.39 -18.63
C VAL A 461 -16.32 -21.59 -19.53
N ARG A 462 -15.38 -21.92 -20.42
CA ARG A 462 -15.44 -23.07 -21.30
C ARG A 462 -14.48 -24.16 -20.82
N THR A 463 -15.02 -25.33 -20.50
CA THR A 463 -14.25 -26.48 -20.01
C THR A 463 -14.57 -27.75 -20.81
N VAL A 464 -13.70 -28.78 -20.72
CA VAL A 464 -13.86 -30.04 -21.44
C VAL A 464 -14.45 -31.11 -20.50
N GLN A 465 -15.74 -31.38 -20.65
CA GLN A 465 -16.41 -32.48 -19.94
C GLN A 465 -16.77 -33.60 -20.92
N SER A 466 -16.36 -34.84 -20.62
CA SER A 466 -16.68 -36.03 -21.44
C SER A 466 -16.31 -35.89 -22.92
N SER A 467 -15.15 -35.30 -23.24
CA SER A 467 -14.67 -35.03 -24.60
C SER A 467 -15.53 -34.05 -25.43
N GLN A 468 -16.38 -33.23 -24.78
CA GLN A 468 -17.10 -32.12 -25.40
C GLN A 468 -16.81 -30.81 -24.66
N TYR A 469 -16.76 -29.71 -25.40
CA TYR A 469 -16.67 -28.38 -24.82
C TYR A 469 -18.03 -27.95 -24.25
N VAL A 470 -18.05 -27.52 -23.00
CA VAL A 470 -19.25 -27.04 -22.30
C VAL A 470 -18.95 -25.64 -21.75
N ASN A 471 -19.89 -24.71 -21.97
CA ASN A 471 -19.84 -23.37 -21.40
C ASN A 471 -20.64 -23.36 -20.09
N ILE A 472 -20.01 -22.90 -19.01
CA ILE A 472 -20.56 -22.86 -17.66
C ILE A 472 -20.64 -21.38 -17.23
N PRO A 473 -21.83 -20.89 -16.82
CA PRO A 473 -21.95 -19.55 -16.27
C PRO A 473 -21.36 -19.52 -14.85
N ILE A 474 -20.47 -18.58 -14.60
CA ILE A 474 -19.96 -18.27 -13.27
C ILE A 474 -20.79 -17.14 -12.68
N LYS A 475 -21.22 -17.33 -11.44
CA LYS A 475 -22.16 -16.45 -10.77
C LYS A 475 -21.54 -15.84 -9.54
N THR A 476 -21.92 -14.60 -9.23
CA THR A 476 -21.58 -13.96 -7.96
C THR A 476 -22.35 -14.60 -6.79
N LEU A 477 -21.73 -14.62 -5.61
CA LEU A 477 -22.31 -15.10 -4.35
C LEU A 477 -23.02 -13.99 -3.58
N ILE A 478 -22.57 -12.76 -3.74
CA ILE A 478 -23.07 -11.55 -3.09
C ILE A 478 -23.73 -10.58 -4.07
N ALA A 479 -24.33 -9.51 -3.56
CA ALA A 479 -24.80 -8.39 -4.37
C ALA A 479 -23.88 -7.20 -4.12
N GLY A 480 -23.45 -6.54 -5.20
CA GLY A 480 -22.44 -5.49 -5.10
C GLY A 480 -22.07 -4.97 -6.48
N TRP A 481 -21.00 -4.22 -6.55
CA TRP A 481 -20.49 -3.58 -7.75
C TRP A 481 -19.26 -4.33 -8.28
N VAL A 482 -19.09 -4.39 -9.59
CA VAL A 482 -17.94 -5.07 -10.20
C VAL A 482 -16.76 -4.10 -10.29
N TYR A 483 -15.75 -4.28 -9.44
CA TYR A 483 -14.57 -3.39 -9.36
C TYR A 483 -13.43 -3.90 -10.25
N SER A 484 -13.17 -5.21 -10.25
CA SER A 484 -12.07 -5.78 -11.04
C SER A 484 -12.48 -7.03 -11.82
N ILE A 485 -11.89 -7.16 -13.01
CA ILE A 485 -12.00 -8.35 -13.86
C ILE A 485 -10.59 -8.82 -14.20
N ASN A 486 -10.08 -9.77 -13.42
CA ASN A 486 -8.69 -10.23 -13.46
C ASN A 486 -8.36 -11.19 -14.60
N VAL A 487 -9.26 -11.33 -15.58
CA VAL A 487 -9.13 -12.28 -16.68
C VAL A 487 -9.56 -11.71 -18.02
N GLU A 488 -8.84 -12.11 -19.06
CA GLU A 488 -9.17 -11.80 -20.45
C GLU A 488 -9.92 -12.96 -21.14
N ILE A 489 -10.61 -12.65 -22.23
CA ILE A 489 -11.24 -13.67 -23.08
C ILE A 489 -10.16 -14.61 -23.64
N ASP A 490 -10.43 -15.91 -23.63
CA ASP A 490 -9.52 -17.01 -24.01
C ASP A 490 -8.33 -17.28 -23.06
N GLN A 491 -8.21 -16.59 -21.92
CA GLN A 491 -7.22 -16.92 -20.87
C GLN A 491 -7.57 -18.24 -20.15
N GLU A 492 -6.54 -19.02 -19.80
CA GLU A 492 -6.70 -20.27 -19.04
C GLU A 492 -6.79 -20.01 -17.52
N VAL A 493 -7.76 -20.66 -16.86
CA VAL A 493 -7.89 -20.62 -15.40
C VAL A 493 -6.99 -21.69 -14.80
N ILE A 494 -5.95 -21.25 -14.09
CA ILE A 494 -4.87 -22.13 -13.60
C ILE A 494 -5.15 -22.72 -12.21
N SER A 495 -5.92 -22.01 -11.37
CA SER A 495 -6.14 -22.36 -9.97
C SER A 495 -7.62 -22.25 -9.57
N ARG A 496 -8.02 -23.05 -8.59
CA ARG A 496 -9.36 -22.97 -7.98
C ARG A 496 -9.52 -21.80 -7.02
N LEU A 497 -8.38 -21.26 -6.56
CA LEU A 497 -8.30 -20.13 -5.63
C LEU A 497 -8.13 -18.79 -6.37
N GLN A 498 -8.00 -18.81 -7.70
CA GLN A 498 -7.87 -17.59 -8.49
C GLN A 498 -9.22 -16.88 -8.58
N ASP A 499 -9.25 -15.62 -8.17
CA ASP A 499 -10.37 -14.71 -8.41
C ASP A 499 -10.39 -14.28 -9.87
N LEU A 500 -11.51 -14.56 -10.54
CA LEU A 500 -11.71 -14.21 -11.96
C LEU A 500 -12.24 -12.78 -12.11
N ALA A 501 -13.05 -12.35 -11.15
CA ALA A 501 -13.54 -11.00 -10.98
C ALA A 501 -13.81 -10.78 -9.49
N VAL A 502 -13.74 -9.54 -9.03
CA VAL A 502 -14.07 -9.16 -7.65
C VAL A 502 -15.32 -8.29 -7.69
N VAL A 503 -16.27 -8.64 -6.83
CA VAL A 503 -17.48 -7.84 -6.58
C VAL A 503 -17.34 -7.29 -5.18
N VAL A 504 -17.51 -5.97 -5.02
CA VAL A 504 -17.38 -5.28 -3.73
C VAL A 504 -18.78 -4.93 -3.21
N GLU A 505 -19.05 -5.19 -1.94
CA GLU A 505 -20.34 -4.85 -1.30
C GLU A 505 -20.50 -3.33 -1.11
N GLU A 506 -21.73 -2.86 -0.87
CA GLU A 506 -22.01 -1.43 -0.70
C GLU A 506 -21.24 -0.79 0.48
N ASN A 507 -20.96 -1.57 1.52
CA ASN A 507 -20.24 -1.17 2.73
C ASN A 507 -18.70 -1.32 2.64
N GLU A 508 -18.21 -1.79 1.50
CA GLU A 508 -16.78 -2.00 1.21
C GLU A 508 -16.29 -1.13 0.04
N ARG A 509 -17.20 -0.30 -0.49
CA ARG A 509 -16.84 0.77 -1.42
C ARG A 509 -16.04 1.83 -0.67
N PHE A 510 -15.29 2.59 -1.44
CA PHE A 510 -14.56 3.73 -0.93
C PHE A 510 -15.02 4.92 -1.77
N THR A 511 -16.08 5.59 -1.30
CA THR A 511 -16.68 6.70 -2.05
C THR A 511 -15.91 8.00 -1.78
N ASN A 512 -16.16 9.04 -2.57
CA ASN A 512 -15.56 10.37 -2.37
C ASN A 512 -15.68 10.87 -0.90
N LEU A 513 -16.83 10.62 -0.27
CA LEU A 513 -17.02 10.96 1.14
C LEU A 513 -16.19 10.08 2.09
N ASP A 514 -16.03 8.79 1.80
CA ASP A 514 -15.18 7.90 2.60
C ASP A 514 -13.70 8.29 2.48
N GLU A 515 -13.26 8.71 1.29
CA GLU A 515 -11.93 9.24 0.99
C GLU A 515 -11.62 10.55 1.71
N TYR A 516 -12.57 11.47 1.73
CA TYR A 516 -12.46 12.67 2.52
C TYR A 516 -12.39 12.33 4.03
N ASN A 517 -13.22 11.39 4.50
CA ASN A 517 -13.23 10.96 5.89
C ASN A 517 -12.00 10.11 6.28
N ALA A 518 -11.25 9.56 5.33
CA ALA A 518 -10.01 8.81 5.59
C ALA A 518 -8.96 9.62 6.37
N ARG A 519 -9.07 10.96 6.33
CA ARG A 519 -8.24 11.88 7.11
C ARG A 519 -8.44 11.79 8.63
N ASP A 520 -9.55 11.22 9.10
CA ASP A 520 -9.87 11.02 10.52
C ASP A 520 -9.78 9.51 10.82
N ARG A 521 -8.56 9.05 11.13
CA ARG A 521 -8.23 7.63 11.24
C ARG A 521 -8.91 6.96 12.43
N ASP A 522 -9.10 7.69 13.53
CA ASP A 522 -9.70 7.16 14.76
C ASP A 522 -11.17 7.57 14.98
N GLY A 523 -11.73 8.38 14.06
CA GLY A 523 -13.12 8.79 14.04
C GLY A 523 -13.47 9.72 15.20
N ASP A 524 -12.48 10.44 15.74
CA ASP A 524 -12.64 11.33 16.88
C ASP A 524 -13.03 12.76 16.50
N GLY A 525 -13.11 13.04 15.18
CA GLY A 525 -13.45 14.32 14.59
C GLY A 525 -12.26 15.28 14.48
N PHE A 526 -11.04 14.83 14.80
CA PHE A 526 -9.81 15.56 14.55
C PHE A 526 -9.04 14.91 13.41
N VAL A 527 -8.54 15.74 12.50
CA VAL A 527 -7.70 15.27 11.40
C VAL A 527 -6.35 14.80 11.96
N ASP A 528 -6.12 13.48 11.96
CA ASP A 528 -4.86 12.83 12.36
C ASP A 528 -4.16 12.09 11.20
N GLY A 529 -4.88 11.85 10.10
CA GLY A 529 -4.41 11.25 8.85
C GLY A 529 -4.40 12.21 7.66
N ARG A 530 -4.22 11.66 6.45
CA ARG A 530 -4.29 12.39 5.17
C ARG A 530 -5.51 11.93 4.37
N SER A 531 -5.97 12.79 3.47
CA SER A 531 -7.02 12.49 2.50
C SER A 531 -6.42 11.97 1.20
N THR A 532 -7.17 11.15 0.48
CA THR A 532 -6.83 10.55 -0.82
C THR A 532 -7.37 11.39 -1.97
N ASP A 533 -6.91 11.10 -3.20
CA ASP A 533 -7.43 11.73 -4.42
C ASP A 533 -8.54 10.86 -5.03
N PRO A 534 -9.80 11.32 -5.01
CA PRO A 534 -10.98 10.56 -5.44
C PRO A 534 -11.07 10.23 -6.93
N LEU A 535 -10.12 10.74 -7.71
CA LEU A 535 -10.02 10.44 -9.13
C LEU A 535 -8.86 9.49 -9.43
N VAL A 536 -8.10 9.08 -8.41
CA VAL A 536 -6.86 8.32 -8.54
C VAL A 536 -6.82 7.18 -7.51
N ALA A 537 -7.10 5.97 -7.98
CA ALA A 537 -7.16 4.76 -7.16
C ALA A 537 -5.88 4.37 -6.38
N ASP A 538 -4.76 5.05 -6.60
CA ASP A 538 -3.45 4.83 -5.96
C ASP A 538 -2.75 6.19 -5.94
N THR A 539 -2.99 6.94 -4.86
CA THR A 539 -2.64 8.36 -4.74
C THR A 539 -1.12 8.58 -4.79
N ASP A 540 -0.34 7.69 -4.18
CA ASP A 540 1.12 7.82 -4.10
C ASP A 540 1.92 6.98 -5.11
N ALA A 541 1.22 6.16 -5.90
CA ALA A 541 1.73 5.31 -6.96
C ALA A 541 2.73 4.24 -6.49
N ASP A 542 2.56 3.69 -5.30
CA ASP A 542 3.37 2.60 -4.77
C ASP A 542 2.92 1.20 -5.26
N GLY A 543 1.70 1.10 -5.79
CA GLY A 543 1.09 -0.12 -6.31
C GLY A 543 0.08 -0.79 -5.37
N LEU A 544 -0.21 -0.18 -4.23
CA LEU A 544 -1.34 -0.48 -3.36
C LEU A 544 -2.45 0.54 -3.66
N ILE A 545 -3.72 0.12 -3.60
CA ILE A 545 -4.84 1.04 -3.84
C ILE A 545 -5.29 1.66 -2.52
N ASP A 546 -5.72 2.91 -2.54
CA ASP A 546 -6.00 3.70 -1.34
C ASP A 546 -7.06 3.02 -0.45
N GLY A 547 -8.10 2.44 -1.05
CA GLY A 547 -9.10 1.64 -0.36
C GLY A 547 -8.52 0.47 0.46
N ILE A 548 -7.44 -0.19 0.02
CA ILE A 548 -6.77 -1.24 0.82
C ILE A 548 -6.08 -0.64 2.04
N GLU A 549 -5.43 0.50 1.87
CA GLU A 549 -4.62 1.16 2.90
C GLU A 549 -5.48 1.69 4.03
N VAL A 550 -6.60 2.32 3.67
CA VAL A 550 -7.52 2.92 4.64
C VAL A 550 -8.40 1.88 5.31
N ILE A 551 -8.97 0.93 4.57
CA ILE A 551 -9.79 -0.16 5.16
C ILE A 551 -8.90 -1.07 6.02
N GLY A 552 -7.70 -1.34 5.54
CA GLY A 552 -6.68 -2.15 6.19
C GLY A 552 -6.84 -3.65 5.95
N TRP A 553 -5.73 -4.38 6.08
CA TRP A 553 -5.66 -5.82 5.94
C TRP A 553 -5.16 -6.49 7.21
N THR A 554 -5.31 -7.82 7.30
CA THR A 554 -4.86 -8.59 8.47
C THR A 554 -3.58 -9.35 8.17
N ILE A 555 -2.57 -9.16 9.00
CA ILE A 555 -1.33 -9.94 8.99
C ILE A 555 -1.24 -10.83 10.23
N ARG A 556 -0.41 -11.86 10.15
CA ARG A 556 -0.12 -12.78 11.26
C ARG A 556 1.34 -12.65 11.63
N ILE A 557 1.59 -12.23 12.86
CA ILE A 557 2.93 -12.07 13.42
C ILE A 557 3.14 -13.19 14.45
N VAL A 558 4.24 -13.91 14.32
CA VAL A 558 4.65 -15.00 15.19
C VAL A 558 5.73 -14.47 16.13
N ASP A 559 5.34 -14.09 17.34
CA ASP A 559 6.26 -13.72 18.43
C ASP A 559 6.16 -14.82 19.53
N GLN A 560 6.27 -14.48 20.82
CA GLN A 560 5.89 -15.29 22.00
C GLN A 560 4.43 -15.82 21.99
N GLY A 561 3.75 -15.71 20.85
CA GLY A 561 2.52 -16.34 20.40
C GLY A 561 2.16 -15.86 18.98
N VAL A 562 1.14 -16.45 18.37
CA VAL A 562 0.59 -15.93 17.10
C VAL A 562 -0.41 -14.82 17.39
N ARG A 563 -0.14 -13.59 16.93
CA ARG A 563 -1.06 -12.45 17.00
C ARG A 563 -1.51 -12.03 15.60
N GLU A 564 -2.79 -11.69 15.47
CA GLU A 564 -3.34 -11.08 14.25
C GLU A 564 -3.45 -9.57 14.47
N VAL A 565 -2.91 -8.79 13.53
CA VAL A 565 -2.90 -7.33 13.57
C VAL A 565 -3.56 -6.81 12.31
N ILE A 566 -4.42 -5.80 12.45
CA ILE A 566 -4.95 -5.05 11.32
C ILE A 566 -3.95 -3.94 11.02
N VAL A 567 -3.41 -3.94 9.81
CA VAL A 567 -2.45 -2.96 9.30
C VAL A 567 -3.20 -1.96 8.43
N ARG A 568 -2.84 -0.67 8.56
CA ARG A 568 -3.34 0.44 7.74
C ARG A 568 -2.17 1.36 7.44
N SER A 569 -1.86 1.57 6.17
CA SER A 569 -0.82 2.49 5.70
C SER A 569 -1.36 3.91 5.45
N ASP A 570 -0.46 4.87 5.21
CA ASP A 570 -0.78 6.24 4.78
C ASP A 570 -0.79 6.29 3.24
N PRO A 571 -1.96 6.40 2.58
CA PRO A 571 -2.07 6.36 1.11
C PRO A 571 -1.43 7.53 0.38
N GLY A 572 -1.01 8.56 1.13
CA GLY A 572 -0.21 9.65 0.59
C GLY A 572 1.30 9.43 0.74
N ALA A 573 1.77 8.24 1.08
CA ALA A 573 3.16 7.96 1.41
C ALA A 573 3.64 6.57 0.99
N TYR A 574 4.43 6.54 -0.10
CA TYR A 574 5.04 5.35 -0.71
C TYR A 574 5.69 4.31 0.23
N ASP A 575 6.07 4.72 1.44
CA ASP A 575 6.73 3.93 2.47
C ASP A 575 6.36 4.59 3.81
N THR A 576 5.34 4.01 4.47
CA THR A 576 4.67 4.63 5.61
C THR A 576 5.58 4.72 6.84
N ASP A 577 6.36 3.68 7.15
CA ASP A 577 7.23 3.62 8.32
C ASP A 577 8.71 3.96 8.06
N ARG A 578 9.08 4.09 6.78
CA ARG A 578 10.40 4.49 6.27
C ARG A 578 11.50 3.48 6.51
N ASP A 579 11.18 2.19 6.46
CA ASP A 579 12.14 1.10 6.54
C ASP A 579 12.84 0.80 5.19
N GLY A 580 12.26 1.28 4.08
CA GLY A 580 12.76 1.10 2.71
C GLY A 580 12.03 0.03 1.89
N LEU A 581 11.03 -0.63 2.45
CA LEU A 581 9.99 -1.37 1.74
C LEU A 581 8.85 -0.41 1.39
N SER A 582 8.14 -0.67 0.29
CA SER A 582 6.90 0.05 -0.01
C SER A 582 5.73 -0.70 0.60
N ASP A 583 4.65 0.01 0.90
CA ASP A 583 3.47 -0.57 1.55
C ASP A 583 2.87 -1.71 0.68
N ALA A 584 2.90 -1.55 -0.64
CA ALA A 584 2.56 -2.61 -1.60
C ALA A 584 3.47 -3.86 -1.52
N THR A 585 4.78 -3.66 -1.29
CA THR A 585 5.74 -4.77 -1.15
C THR A 585 5.46 -5.55 0.13
N GLU A 586 5.11 -4.84 1.19
CA GLU A 586 4.76 -5.45 2.47
C GLU A 586 3.47 -6.23 2.40
N TYR A 587 2.47 -5.72 1.68
CA TYR A 587 1.22 -6.43 1.46
C TYR A 587 1.37 -7.68 0.59
N TYR A 588 2.07 -7.59 -0.56
CA TYR A 588 2.12 -8.68 -1.55
C TYR A 588 3.27 -9.68 -1.37
N VAL A 589 4.40 -9.28 -0.76
CA VAL A 589 5.65 -10.05 -0.79
C VAL A 589 6.10 -10.49 0.59
N THR A 590 6.31 -9.56 1.53
CA THR A 590 6.91 -9.87 2.84
C THR A 590 5.89 -10.18 3.92
N PHE A 591 4.64 -9.74 3.76
CA PHE A 591 3.55 -9.89 4.74
C PHE A 591 3.88 -9.26 6.11
N THR A 592 4.56 -8.13 6.08
CA THR A 592 4.99 -7.32 7.24
C THR A 592 4.02 -6.17 7.53
N ASN A 593 4.27 -5.43 8.61
CA ASN A 593 3.45 -4.32 9.06
C ASN A 593 4.01 -2.98 8.54
N ALA A 594 3.36 -2.40 7.52
CA ALA A 594 3.76 -1.12 6.91
C ALA A 594 3.80 0.11 7.83
N THR A 595 3.36 -0.02 9.08
CA THR A 595 3.45 1.07 10.07
C THR A 595 4.54 0.86 11.12
N ASP A 596 5.22 -0.28 11.09
CA ASP A 596 6.15 -0.71 12.13
C ASP A 596 7.39 -1.37 11.53
N ARG A 597 8.49 -0.62 11.58
CA ARG A 597 9.80 -0.92 10.98
C ARG A 597 10.45 -2.26 11.39
N ASP A 598 9.89 -2.91 12.39
CA ASP A 598 10.36 -4.14 13.04
C ASP A 598 9.12 -4.90 13.51
N THR A 599 8.52 -5.64 12.58
CA THR A 599 7.16 -6.21 12.70
C THR A 599 7.03 -7.17 13.88
N ASP A 600 8.03 -8.02 14.10
CA ASP A 600 8.04 -9.01 15.18
C ASP A 600 8.85 -8.59 16.42
N SER A 601 9.47 -7.40 16.38
CA SER A 601 10.15 -6.78 17.52
C SER A 601 11.33 -7.58 18.07
N ASP A 602 12.03 -8.31 17.21
CA ASP A 602 13.23 -9.06 17.55
C ASP A 602 14.52 -8.21 17.55
N GLY A 603 14.43 -6.97 17.03
CA GLY A 603 15.52 -6.01 16.95
C GLY A 603 16.20 -5.92 15.58
N LEU A 604 15.71 -6.65 14.58
CA LEU A 604 16.05 -6.49 13.17
C LEU A 604 15.01 -5.62 12.46
N GLU A 605 15.34 -5.09 11.29
CA GLU A 605 14.41 -4.27 10.50
C GLU A 605 13.89 -5.13 9.34
N ASP A 606 12.61 -5.01 9.01
CA ASP A 606 11.93 -5.86 8.02
C ASP A 606 12.65 -5.87 6.66
N PHE A 607 13.07 -4.68 6.18
CA PHE A 607 13.92 -4.56 4.99
C PHE A 607 15.22 -5.38 5.07
N THR A 608 15.88 -5.39 6.23
CA THR A 608 17.17 -6.08 6.42
C THR A 608 16.97 -7.59 6.34
N GLU A 609 15.90 -8.09 6.95
CA GLU A 609 15.61 -9.52 7.00
C GLU A 609 15.13 -10.06 5.65
N ALA A 610 14.25 -9.32 4.96
CA ALA A 610 13.63 -9.77 3.73
C ALA A 610 14.47 -9.48 2.46
N MET A 611 15.24 -8.38 2.43
CA MET A 611 15.91 -7.89 1.21
C MET A 611 17.45 -7.83 1.31
N ASP A 612 18.02 -7.26 2.37
CA ASP A 612 19.50 -7.12 2.48
C ASP A 612 20.16 -8.47 2.82
N GLY A 613 19.60 -9.16 3.81
CA GLY A 613 20.04 -10.46 4.31
C GLY A 613 21.33 -10.42 5.12
N PHE A 614 21.65 -11.55 5.73
CA PHE A 614 22.80 -11.74 6.61
C PHE A 614 23.85 -12.65 5.98
N VAL A 615 25.10 -12.60 6.45
CA VAL A 615 26.19 -13.40 5.87
C VAL A 615 26.74 -14.39 6.89
N TRP A 616 26.55 -15.69 6.62
CA TRP A 616 27.17 -16.77 7.38
C TRP A 616 28.14 -17.57 6.52
N ASN A 617 29.39 -17.75 6.99
CA ASN A 617 30.44 -18.49 6.27
C ASN A 617 30.62 -18.12 4.77
N GLY A 618 30.25 -16.88 4.38
CA GLY A 618 30.36 -16.37 3.01
C GLY A 618 29.14 -16.58 2.11
N SER A 619 28.04 -17.14 2.63
CA SER A 619 26.74 -17.25 1.97
C SER A 619 25.76 -16.26 2.58
N VAL A 620 24.89 -15.66 1.75
CA VAL A 620 23.81 -14.78 2.24
C VAL A 620 22.58 -15.63 2.58
N TYR A 621 21.94 -15.36 3.72
CA TYR A 621 20.66 -15.93 4.15
C TYR A 621 19.72 -14.83 4.62
N TYR A 622 18.44 -15.16 4.75
CA TYR A 622 17.35 -14.23 5.08
C TYR A 622 16.50 -14.86 6.17
N THR A 623 16.10 -14.08 7.17
CA THR A 623 15.17 -14.48 8.23
C THR A 623 13.75 -14.07 7.85
N ASN A 624 12.77 -14.49 8.64
CA ASN A 624 11.38 -14.12 8.39
C ASN A 624 10.96 -12.96 9.30
N ALA A 625 10.89 -11.74 8.75
CA ALA A 625 10.50 -10.50 9.44
C ALA A 625 9.14 -10.50 10.16
N SER A 626 8.33 -11.54 9.97
CA SER A 626 7.06 -11.73 10.68
C SER A 626 7.14 -12.77 11.80
N SER A 627 8.34 -13.30 12.07
CA SER A 627 8.61 -14.41 12.97
C SER A 627 9.84 -14.14 13.83
N HIS A 628 9.60 -13.83 15.10
CA HIS A 628 10.63 -13.48 16.11
C HIS A 628 11.74 -14.54 16.29
N ASP A 629 11.45 -15.79 15.89
CA ASP A 629 12.32 -16.96 15.93
C ASP A 629 12.00 -17.78 14.67
N THR A 630 12.87 -17.74 13.65
CA THR A 630 12.60 -18.32 12.33
C THR A 630 12.77 -19.85 12.33
N ASP A 631 13.72 -20.38 13.10
CA ASP A 631 14.01 -21.83 13.14
C ASP A 631 13.45 -22.58 14.36
N LEU A 632 12.83 -21.85 15.28
CA LEU A 632 12.04 -22.33 16.42
C LEU A 632 12.87 -23.07 17.47
N ASP A 633 14.10 -22.61 17.69
CA ASP A 633 15.04 -23.20 18.63
C ASP A 633 14.97 -22.55 20.03
N GLY A 634 14.29 -21.39 20.14
CA GLY A 634 14.06 -20.63 21.35
C GLY A 634 14.98 -19.41 21.55
N LEU A 635 15.87 -19.10 20.59
CA LEU A 635 16.55 -17.83 20.44
C LEU A 635 15.79 -16.95 19.44
N SER A 636 16.00 -15.64 19.51
CA SER A 636 15.39 -14.70 18.57
C SER A 636 16.38 -14.35 17.46
N ASP A 637 15.93 -14.21 16.22
CA ASP A 637 16.83 -14.03 15.07
C ASP A 637 17.80 -12.84 15.28
N GLY A 638 17.32 -11.73 15.85
CA GLY A 638 18.13 -10.56 16.21
C GLY A 638 19.25 -10.80 17.22
N GLU A 639 19.08 -11.73 18.17
CA GLU A 639 20.13 -12.15 19.12
C GLU A 639 21.15 -13.06 18.43
N GLU A 640 20.72 -13.90 17.50
CA GLU A 640 21.59 -14.86 16.83
C GLU A 640 22.49 -14.20 15.80
N VAL A 641 22.00 -13.14 15.14
CA VAL A 641 22.79 -12.35 14.17
C VAL A 641 23.77 -11.39 14.87
N VAL A 642 23.43 -10.91 16.06
CA VAL A 642 24.20 -9.90 16.80
C VAL A 642 24.49 -10.37 18.22
N ASP A 643 25.78 -10.47 18.60
CA ASP A 643 26.24 -10.77 19.98
C ASP A 643 25.32 -10.16 21.06
N GLY A 644 24.43 -10.96 21.65
CA GLY A 644 23.48 -10.43 22.60
C GLY A 644 23.76 -10.81 24.06
N LEU A 645 22.75 -11.28 24.80
CA LEU A 645 22.87 -11.65 26.21
C LEU A 645 23.74 -12.87 26.46
N ASP A 646 23.75 -13.85 25.55
CA ASP A 646 24.50 -15.09 25.73
C ASP A 646 25.93 -15.04 25.18
N GLN A 647 26.22 -14.02 24.37
CA GLN A 647 27.51 -13.75 23.72
C GLN A 647 27.90 -14.74 22.62
N TYR A 648 26.95 -15.50 22.10
CA TYR A 648 27.13 -16.37 20.94
C TYR A 648 26.43 -15.75 19.71
N ILE A 649 26.93 -16.09 18.53
CA ILE A 649 26.30 -15.74 17.24
C ILE A 649 26.10 -17.08 16.55
N THR A 650 24.85 -17.53 16.53
CA THR A 650 24.37 -18.77 15.92
C THR A 650 23.72 -18.46 14.58
N HIS A 651 23.18 -19.48 13.92
CA HIS A 651 22.60 -19.32 12.60
C HIS A 651 21.07 -19.34 12.68
N ALA A 652 20.42 -18.17 12.65
CA ALA A 652 18.96 -17.98 12.82
C ALA A 652 17.96 -18.73 11.91
N ASN A 653 18.46 -19.54 10.97
CA ASN A 653 17.62 -20.42 10.13
C ASN A 653 18.00 -21.90 10.31
N ASN A 654 18.89 -22.20 11.24
CA ASN A 654 19.42 -23.51 11.52
C ASN A 654 19.46 -23.71 13.03
N PRO A 655 18.51 -24.48 13.59
CA PRO A 655 18.28 -24.54 15.03
C PRO A 655 19.38 -25.29 15.80
N ASP A 656 20.40 -25.82 15.11
CA ASP A 656 21.54 -26.58 15.64
C ASP A 656 22.77 -26.19 14.81
N SER A 657 23.48 -25.15 15.27
CA SER A 657 24.53 -24.47 14.49
C SER A 657 25.80 -25.30 14.30
N ASP A 658 26.06 -26.27 15.18
CA ASP A 658 27.24 -27.13 15.14
C ASP A 658 26.98 -28.61 14.82
N ASP A 659 25.71 -28.93 14.49
CA ASP A 659 25.20 -30.22 14.02
C ASP A 659 25.43 -31.37 15.03
N ASP A 660 25.25 -31.10 16.33
CA ASP A 660 25.49 -32.08 17.40
C ASP A 660 24.21 -32.77 17.94
N GLY A 661 23.05 -32.30 17.50
CA GLY A 661 21.73 -32.81 17.87
C GLY A 661 21.08 -32.10 19.06
N LEU A 662 21.70 -31.05 19.60
CA LEU A 662 21.10 -30.13 20.57
C LEU A 662 20.77 -28.80 19.88
N PHE A 663 19.66 -28.20 20.27
CA PHE A 663 19.30 -26.89 19.72
C PHE A 663 20.07 -25.78 20.42
N ASP A 664 20.48 -24.74 19.69
CA ASP A 664 21.35 -23.67 20.22
C ASP A 664 20.70 -23.01 21.45
N GLY A 665 19.39 -22.69 21.36
CA GLY A 665 18.59 -22.18 22.47
C GLY A 665 18.47 -23.15 23.66
N SER A 666 18.55 -24.47 23.42
CA SER A 666 18.56 -25.50 24.47
C SER A 666 19.93 -25.67 25.14
N GLU A 667 21.01 -25.19 24.53
CA GLU A 667 22.35 -25.21 25.12
C GLU A 667 22.57 -24.06 26.10
N VAL A 668 22.00 -22.90 25.77
CA VAL A 668 22.25 -21.66 26.48
C VAL A 668 21.11 -21.32 27.45
N LEU A 669 19.87 -21.25 26.96
CA LEU A 669 18.73 -20.72 27.71
C LEU A 669 17.93 -21.83 28.40
N ASN A 670 17.61 -22.91 27.66
CA ASN A 670 16.65 -23.93 28.06
C ASN A 670 17.29 -25.30 28.28
N ILE A 671 18.34 -25.34 29.09
CA ILE A 671 19.10 -26.56 29.38
C ILE A 671 18.16 -27.73 29.77
N PRO A 672 18.12 -28.83 28.98
CA PRO A 672 17.20 -29.97 29.17
C PRO A 672 17.29 -30.63 30.56
N ARG A 673 18.47 -30.49 31.19
CA ARG A 673 18.80 -31.04 32.51
C ARG A 673 18.91 -29.93 33.55
N PRO A 674 18.31 -30.08 34.75
CA PRO A 674 18.55 -29.16 35.84
C PRO A 674 20.04 -29.06 36.19
N TRP A 675 20.52 -27.86 36.56
CA TRP A 675 21.84 -27.54 37.15
C TRP A 675 23.09 -28.04 36.42
N GLN A 676 22.91 -28.47 35.17
CA GLN A 676 23.98 -28.59 34.20
C GLN A 676 24.44 -27.17 33.80
N GLY A 677 25.72 -27.01 33.47
CA GLY A 677 26.23 -25.78 32.86
C GLY A 677 25.79 -25.69 31.40
N ALA A 678 25.76 -24.48 30.83
CA ALA A 678 25.55 -24.31 29.40
C ALA A 678 26.70 -24.95 28.61
N THR A 679 26.36 -25.54 27.46
CA THR A 679 27.30 -25.98 26.42
C THR A 679 27.53 -24.84 25.44
N ASN A 680 28.42 -25.02 24.47
CA ASN A 680 28.76 -23.99 23.50
C ASN A 680 28.14 -24.35 22.14
N PRO A 681 27.16 -23.56 21.65
CA PRO A 681 26.38 -23.89 20.44
C PRO A 681 27.15 -23.81 19.10
N LEU A 682 28.45 -23.52 19.18
CA LEU A 682 29.34 -23.46 18.01
C LEU A 682 30.40 -24.56 18.05
N ASN A 683 30.33 -25.46 19.02
CA ASN A 683 31.29 -26.51 19.23
C ASN A 683 30.65 -27.76 19.83
N ASN A 684 30.39 -28.71 18.95
CA ASN A 684 29.77 -30.01 19.21
C ASN A 684 30.36 -30.91 20.30
N ASP A 685 31.47 -30.55 20.94
CA ASP A 685 32.13 -31.27 22.04
C ASP A 685 32.76 -30.23 22.98
N THR A 686 31.94 -29.68 23.87
CA THR A 686 32.28 -28.53 24.71
C THR A 686 33.37 -28.83 25.74
N ASP A 687 33.40 -30.04 26.29
CA ASP A 687 34.39 -30.44 27.29
C ASP A 687 35.66 -31.10 26.70
N GLY A 688 35.61 -31.49 25.42
CA GLY A 688 36.73 -31.97 24.63
C GLY A 688 37.09 -33.43 24.90
N ASP A 689 36.13 -34.24 25.34
CA ASP A 689 36.36 -35.63 25.72
C ASP A 689 36.06 -36.64 24.59
N GLY A 690 35.56 -36.16 23.45
CA GLY A 690 35.33 -36.91 22.23
C GLY A 690 33.91 -37.46 22.09
N GLN A 691 32.98 -37.04 22.94
CA GLN A 691 31.55 -37.33 22.86
C GLN A 691 30.79 -36.05 22.45
N PRO A 692 29.76 -36.13 21.58
CA PRO A 692 28.99 -34.95 21.21
C PRO A 692 28.04 -34.47 22.32
N ASP A 693 27.91 -33.16 22.53
CA ASP A 693 27.12 -32.61 23.65
C ASP A 693 25.64 -33.01 23.52
N GLY A 694 25.05 -32.92 22.32
CA GLY A 694 23.68 -33.34 22.04
C GLY A 694 23.40 -34.83 22.27
N TRP A 695 24.36 -35.71 21.98
CA TRP A 695 24.25 -37.14 22.31
C TRP A 695 24.33 -37.38 23.81
N GLU A 696 25.27 -36.70 24.50
CA GLU A 696 25.40 -36.80 25.93
C GLU A 696 24.19 -36.25 26.67
N MET A 697 23.49 -35.24 26.12
CA MET A 697 22.38 -34.50 26.74
C MET A 697 20.98 -35.07 26.52
N GLN A 698 20.85 -36.17 25.78
CA GLN A 698 19.55 -36.78 25.44
C GLN A 698 18.63 -37.01 26.66
N ILE A 699 17.41 -36.45 26.59
CA ILE A 699 16.32 -36.61 27.57
C ILE A 699 15.10 -37.29 26.95
N PHE A 700 14.24 -37.88 27.78
CA PHE A 700 13.03 -38.58 27.35
C PHE A 700 11.99 -37.57 26.81
N SER A 701 11.93 -37.40 25.49
CA SER A 701 10.96 -36.51 24.83
C SER A 701 9.95 -37.31 24.02
N VAL A 702 8.66 -37.07 24.23
CA VAL A 702 7.57 -37.76 23.52
C VAL A 702 7.60 -37.50 22.00
N GLN A 703 8.28 -36.43 21.57
CA GLN A 703 8.33 -35.99 20.18
C GLN A 703 9.65 -36.37 19.48
N HIS A 704 10.78 -36.38 20.21
CA HIS A 704 12.12 -36.43 19.60
C HIS A 704 13.00 -37.60 20.08
N ASN A 705 12.70 -38.30 21.20
CA ASN A 705 13.59 -39.38 21.66
C ASN A 705 12.88 -40.46 22.50
N THR A 706 13.07 -41.73 22.14
CA THR A 706 12.53 -42.90 22.85
C THR A 706 13.42 -43.40 23.99
N ARG A 707 14.64 -42.87 24.12
CA ARG A 707 15.63 -43.26 25.15
C ARG A 707 16.25 -42.01 25.78
N SER A 708 16.78 -42.13 26.99
CA SER A 708 17.37 -40.98 27.70
C SER A 708 18.71 -41.35 28.28
N HIS A 709 19.75 -40.60 27.93
CA HIS A 709 21.11 -40.78 28.46
C HIS A 709 21.33 -40.05 29.80
N SER A 710 20.28 -39.41 30.32
CA SER A 710 20.31 -38.53 31.48
C SER A 710 20.37 -39.29 32.81
N LEU A 711 21.49 -39.96 33.12
CA LEU A 711 21.67 -40.66 34.41
C LEU A 711 22.35 -39.78 35.46
N TRP A 712 21.69 -39.58 36.60
CA TRP A 712 22.25 -38.94 37.78
C TRP A 712 22.77 -39.97 38.78
N VAL A 713 24.06 -39.92 39.11
CA VAL A 713 24.70 -40.87 40.03
C VAL A 713 24.99 -40.21 41.36
N SER A 714 24.50 -40.82 42.45
CA SER A 714 24.80 -40.38 43.81
C SER A 714 25.20 -41.54 44.72
N VAL A 715 26.21 -41.29 45.57
CA VAL A 715 26.70 -42.25 46.58
C VAL A 715 26.05 -42.08 47.96
N THR A 716 25.24 -41.02 48.14
CA THR A 716 24.53 -40.74 49.41
C THR A 716 23.12 -40.25 49.14
N ASN A 717 22.24 -40.34 50.14
CA ASN A 717 20.89 -39.77 50.03
C ASN A 717 20.96 -38.28 49.72
N TRP A 718 20.16 -37.85 48.76
CA TRP A 718 20.21 -36.50 48.23
C TRP A 718 18.79 -35.97 47.95
N LEU A 719 18.68 -34.65 47.80
CA LEU A 719 17.40 -33.97 47.67
C LEU A 719 17.25 -33.43 46.24
N PRO A 720 16.29 -33.92 45.44
CA PRO A 720 16.04 -33.45 44.07
C PRO A 720 15.47 -32.01 44.03
N PRO A 721 15.44 -31.35 42.84
CA PRO A 721 14.85 -30.02 42.67
C PRO A 721 13.38 -29.99 43.06
N GLY A 722 12.90 -28.86 43.59
CA GLY A 722 11.49 -28.68 43.96
C GLY A 722 11.08 -29.39 45.24
N CYS A 723 11.99 -30.16 45.86
CA CYS A 723 11.76 -30.86 47.10
C CYS A 723 12.24 -30.08 48.32
N ASN A 724 11.32 -29.87 49.27
CA ASN A 724 11.62 -29.15 50.51
C ASN A 724 11.97 -30.08 51.69
N SER A 725 11.82 -31.41 51.53
CA SER A 725 11.98 -32.39 52.60
C SER A 725 12.51 -33.74 52.10
N MET A 726 13.58 -34.22 52.74
CA MET A 726 14.18 -35.55 52.48
C MET A 726 13.22 -36.71 52.75
N ILE A 727 12.16 -36.50 53.54
CA ILE A 727 11.19 -37.54 53.91
C ILE A 727 10.08 -37.69 52.85
N GLU A 728 9.80 -36.63 52.09
CA GLU A 728 8.66 -36.59 51.16
C GLU A 728 9.08 -36.96 49.74
N CYS A 729 10.31 -36.62 49.35
CA CYS A 729 10.82 -36.86 48.01
C CYS A 729 12.36 -36.89 47.95
N GLY A 730 13.03 -37.26 49.05
CA GLY A 730 14.46 -37.54 49.02
C GLY A 730 14.75 -38.85 48.28
N LEU A 731 15.83 -38.86 47.51
CA LEU A 731 16.24 -40.03 46.73
C LEU A 731 17.44 -40.72 47.39
N GLY A 732 17.43 -42.05 47.32
CA GLY A 732 18.50 -42.91 47.82
C GLY A 732 19.77 -42.85 46.96
N PRO A 733 20.87 -43.45 47.43
CA PRO A 733 22.07 -43.62 46.62
C PRO A 733 21.82 -44.61 45.48
N GLY A 734 22.34 -44.31 44.28
CA GLY A 734 22.09 -45.08 43.06
C GLY A 734 22.11 -44.20 41.81
N GLY A 735 21.83 -44.81 40.66
CA GLY A 735 21.66 -44.17 39.36
C GLY A 735 20.19 -43.86 39.08
N TRP A 736 19.85 -42.58 38.98
CA TRP A 736 18.48 -42.09 38.75
C TRP A 736 18.38 -41.44 37.38
N VAL A 737 17.50 -41.94 36.52
CA VAL A 737 17.31 -41.39 35.17
C VAL A 737 16.38 -40.18 35.24
N TRP A 738 16.78 -39.07 34.64
CA TRP A 738 15.95 -37.88 34.50
C TRP A 738 15.11 -37.96 33.24
N SER A 739 13.80 -37.81 33.38
CA SER A 739 12.89 -37.86 32.25
C SER A 739 12.57 -36.46 31.70
N SER A 740 12.02 -35.56 32.52
CA SER A 740 11.71 -34.17 32.14
C SER A 740 11.41 -33.31 33.36
N TYR A 741 11.30 -31.99 33.19
CA TYR A 741 10.83 -31.09 34.25
C TYR A 741 9.40 -31.41 34.77
N LEU A 742 8.54 -32.07 33.97
CA LEU A 742 7.18 -32.46 34.39
C LEU A 742 7.15 -33.80 35.15
N SER A 743 7.88 -34.80 34.66
CA SER A 743 7.87 -36.16 35.22
C SER A 743 8.93 -36.38 36.31
N GLY A 744 9.98 -35.56 36.34
CA GLY A 744 11.09 -35.67 37.27
C GLY A 744 11.98 -36.89 37.00
N PHE A 745 12.53 -37.46 38.07
CA PHE A 745 13.32 -38.69 38.01
C PHE A 745 12.43 -39.92 37.87
N SER A 746 12.77 -40.82 36.95
CA SER A 746 12.09 -42.10 36.77
C SER A 746 12.54 -43.12 37.82
N THR A 747 11.69 -44.12 38.08
CA THR A 747 11.93 -45.15 39.10
C THR A 747 11.71 -46.54 38.48
N SER A 748 12.47 -47.53 38.94
CA SER A 748 12.30 -48.93 38.50
C SER A 748 11.26 -49.70 39.32
N GLY A 749 10.42 -48.99 40.08
CA GLY A 749 9.54 -49.58 41.08
C GLY A 749 10.31 -50.01 42.34
N ASP A 750 9.87 -51.10 42.96
CA ASP A 750 10.47 -51.71 44.16
C ASP A 750 11.02 -53.09 43.76
N ARG A 751 12.25 -53.11 43.22
CA ARG A 751 12.94 -54.33 42.76
C ARG A 751 13.38 -55.18 43.94
N ASN A 752 13.70 -54.56 45.07
CA ASN A 752 14.25 -55.24 46.23
C ASN A 752 13.18 -55.68 47.27
N GLY A 753 11.94 -55.19 47.13
CA GLY A 753 10.78 -55.52 47.97
C GLY A 753 10.75 -54.83 49.34
N ASP A 754 11.46 -53.72 49.53
CA ASP A 754 11.58 -52.99 50.80
C ASP A 754 10.52 -51.90 51.01
N GLY A 755 9.73 -51.59 49.98
CA GLY A 755 8.64 -50.62 49.99
C GLY A 755 9.06 -49.17 49.73
N ASP A 756 10.34 -48.90 49.50
CA ASP A 756 10.83 -47.64 48.95
C ASP A 756 10.98 -47.76 47.42
N MET A 757 11.05 -46.63 46.71
CA MET A 757 11.29 -46.64 45.27
C MET A 757 12.78 -46.81 44.99
N ASP A 758 13.13 -47.75 44.12
CA ASP A 758 14.50 -48.06 43.76
C ASP A 758 14.99 -47.20 42.57
N PRO A 759 16.31 -46.90 42.55
CA PRO A 759 16.97 -46.32 41.39
C PRO A 759 16.95 -47.30 40.20
N LYS A 760 17.08 -46.80 38.96
CA LYS A 760 17.22 -47.67 37.76
C LYS A 760 18.41 -48.63 37.95
N PHE A 761 19.53 -48.11 38.47
CA PHE A 761 20.73 -48.89 38.76
C PHE A 761 21.18 -48.75 40.22
N PHE A 762 21.43 -49.88 40.87
CA PHE A 762 22.10 -49.89 42.17
C PHE A 762 23.61 -49.67 42.04
N LEU A 763 24.23 -49.13 43.09
CA LEU A 763 25.68 -48.88 43.12
C LEU A 763 26.57 -50.12 42.89
N HIS A 764 26.04 -51.33 43.10
CA HIS A 764 26.79 -52.56 42.85
C HIS A 764 26.58 -53.12 41.43
N GLU A 765 25.58 -52.59 40.69
CA GLU A 765 25.33 -52.92 39.28
C GLU A 765 26.20 -52.03 38.38
N MET A 766 26.42 -50.77 38.78
CA MET A 766 27.26 -49.83 38.02
C MET A 766 28.77 -50.08 38.20
N ASN A 767 29.53 -50.12 37.10
CA ASN A 767 30.98 -50.26 37.12
C ASN A 767 31.71 -48.91 37.26
N LEU A 768 31.62 -48.29 38.44
CA LEU A 768 32.16 -46.94 38.73
C LEU A 768 33.70 -46.85 38.81
N SER A 769 34.44 -47.69 38.08
CA SER A 769 35.90 -47.70 38.11
C SER A 769 36.47 -46.45 37.41
N GLY A 770 37.12 -45.56 38.16
CA GLY A 770 37.63 -44.28 37.63
C GLY A 770 36.66 -43.09 37.75
N PHE A 771 35.39 -43.34 38.09
CA PHE A 771 34.35 -42.33 38.26
C PHE A 771 34.35 -41.77 39.71
N THR A 772 34.58 -40.47 39.88
CA THR A 772 34.62 -39.83 41.22
C THR A 772 33.33 -39.09 41.52
N VAL A 773 32.44 -39.70 42.31
CA VAL A 773 31.16 -39.09 42.66
C VAL A 773 31.29 -38.14 43.86
N PRO A 774 30.93 -36.85 43.72
CA PRO A 774 30.85 -35.94 44.86
C PRO A 774 29.66 -36.32 45.77
N ALA A 775 29.67 -35.86 47.03
CA ALA A 775 28.62 -36.20 48.00
C ALA A 775 27.22 -35.68 47.63
N SER A 776 27.11 -34.76 46.67
CA SER A 776 25.84 -34.27 46.13
C SER A 776 25.33 -35.08 44.94
N GLY A 777 26.13 -35.99 44.38
CA GLY A 777 25.91 -36.60 43.07
C GLY A 777 26.42 -35.74 41.91
N ARG A 778 26.56 -36.35 40.73
CA ARG A 778 26.85 -35.68 39.44
C ARG A 778 26.14 -36.40 38.29
N TRP A 779 26.02 -35.74 37.14
CA TRP A 779 25.63 -36.39 35.90
C TRP A 779 26.70 -37.39 35.46
N ALA A 780 26.26 -38.48 34.84
CA ALA A 780 27.16 -39.50 34.39
C ALA A 780 27.87 -39.13 33.08
N LEU A 781 27.11 -38.54 32.15
CA LEU A 781 27.55 -37.85 30.95
C LEU A 781 27.31 -36.35 31.16
N ASP A 782 28.37 -35.55 31.06
CA ASP A 782 28.43 -34.15 31.50
C ASP A 782 29.24 -33.31 30.50
N PRO A 783 28.61 -32.84 29.41
CA PRO A 783 29.31 -32.10 28.35
C PRO A 783 29.70 -30.67 28.74
N ALA A 784 29.33 -30.21 29.94
CA ALA A 784 29.55 -28.82 30.31
C ALA A 784 31.04 -28.50 30.45
N TRP A 785 31.40 -27.29 30.03
CA TRP A 785 32.79 -26.84 30.04
C TRP A 785 33.49 -27.01 31.40
N GLY A 786 34.54 -27.85 31.44
CA GLY A 786 35.34 -28.11 32.64
C GLY A 786 34.80 -29.22 33.56
N SER A 787 33.84 -30.01 33.08
CA SER A 787 33.47 -31.32 33.60
C SER A 787 34.67 -32.30 33.65
N MET A 788 34.46 -33.47 34.26
CA MET A 788 35.46 -34.54 34.22
C MET A 788 35.13 -35.45 33.03
N PRO A 789 36.13 -35.88 32.25
CA PRO A 789 35.89 -36.72 31.07
C PRO A 789 35.22 -38.02 31.47
N ASP A 790 34.21 -38.44 30.70
CA ASP A 790 33.39 -39.61 30.94
C ASP A 790 33.35 -40.65 29.81
N SER A 791 34.04 -40.38 28.71
CA SER A 791 34.35 -41.29 27.60
C SER A 791 34.88 -42.70 27.94
N MET A 792 35.53 -42.89 29.08
CA MET A 792 36.15 -44.18 29.47
C MET A 792 35.30 -45.03 30.43
N PHE A 793 34.08 -44.60 30.74
CA PHE A 793 33.19 -45.32 31.65
C PHE A 793 32.29 -46.30 30.88
N ASP A 794 31.72 -47.23 31.65
CA ASP A 794 30.76 -48.25 31.24
C ASP A 794 29.73 -48.25 32.37
N ILE A 795 28.56 -47.67 32.12
CA ILE A 795 27.65 -47.20 33.16
C ILE A 795 26.49 -48.15 33.40
N ASP A 796 26.01 -48.83 32.36
CA ASP A 796 25.05 -49.92 32.40
C ASP A 796 25.70 -51.30 32.55
N ASN A 797 27.04 -51.38 32.47
CA ASN A 797 27.84 -52.58 32.75
C ASN A 797 27.60 -53.72 31.74
N ASP A 798 27.47 -53.35 30.47
CA ASP A 798 27.29 -54.23 29.31
C ASP A 798 28.65 -54.64 28.67
N THR A 799 29.76 -54.07 29.16
CA THR A 799 31.16 -54.20 28.70
C THR A 799 31.60 -53.31 27.53
N LEU A 800 30.70 -52.48 26.99
CA LEU A 800 31.01 -51.42 26.05
C LEU A 800 31.34 -50.13 26.82
N MET A 801 32.29 -49.34 26.32
CA MET A 801 32.64 -48.05 26.95
C MET A 801 31.90 -46.93 26.24
N ASN A 802 31.44 -45.90 26.95
CA ASN A 802 30.70 -44.75 26.40
C ASN A 802 31.31 -44.16 25.10
N SER A 803 32.65 -44.06 25.01
CA SER A 803 33.34 -43.58 23.80
C SER A 803 33.20 -44.46 22.55
N LEU A 804 32.80 -45.72 22.71
CA LEU A 804 32.46 -46.65 21.63
C LEU A 804 30.98 -46.67 21.32
N GLU A 805 30.14 -46.15 22.21
CA GLU A 805 28.68 -46.11 22.09
C GLU A 805 28.19 -44.88 21.32
N ALA A 806 29.03 -43.86 21.19
CA ALA A 806 28.73 -42.65 20.43
C ALA A 806 28.21 -42.92 19.00
N PRO A 807 27.42 -42.01 18.41
CA PRO A 807 26.75 -42.23 17.11
C PRO A 807 27.71 -42.48 15.94
N ASP A 808 28.91 -41.88 16.00
CA ASP A 808 29.96 -42.06 15.00
C ASP A 808 30.69 -43.41 15.11
N ARG A 809 30.21 -44.29 16.01
CA ARG A 809 30.88 -45.49 16.46
C ARG A 809 29.93 -46.70 16.47
N TRP A 810 29.36 -47.15 17.60
CA TRP A 810 28.33 -48.20 17.62
C TRP A 810 26.90 -47.66 17.75
N ASP A 811 26.71 -46.39 18.11
CA ASP A 811 25.39 -45.74 18.21
C ASP A 811 24.41 -46.50 19.12
N THR A 812 24.93 -46.84 20.30
CA THR A 812 24.22 -47.54 21.38
C THR A 812 23.85 -46.55 22.49
N ASN A 813 22.92 -46.97 23.35
CA ASN A 813 22.48 -46.17 24.48
C ASN A 813 23.34 -46.50 25.70
N PRO A 814 24.20 -45.58 26.15
CA PRO A 814 25.15 -45.87 27.22
C PRO A 814 24.49 -46.21 28.55
N VAL A 815 23.20 -45.93 28.76
CA VAL A 815 22.52 -46.19 30.03
C VAL A 815 21.52 -47.34 29.97
N ASP A 816 21.54 -48.14 28.91
CA ASP A 816 20.66 -49.28 28.69
C ASP A 816 21.44 -50.38 27.99
N ASP A 817 21.66 -51.48 28.70
CA ASP A 817 22.59 -52.54 28.34
C ASP A 817 22.23 -53.33 27.07
N ASP A 818 21.00 -53.18 26.60
CA ASP A 818 20.42 -53.83 25.42
C ASP A 818 19.73 -52.75 24.56
N THR A 819 20.46 -52.22 23.60
CA THR A 819 20.02 -51.10 22.77
C THR A 819 18.97 -51.50 21.77
N ASP A 820 18.90 -52.69 21.19
CA ASP A 820 17.87 -52.97 20.19
C ASP A 820 16.68 -53.79 20.73
N GLY A 821 16.82 -54.35 21.93
CA GLY A 821 15.81 -55.11 22.64
C GLY A 821 15.78 -56.59 22.28
N ASP A 822 16.84 -57.12 21.68
CA ASP A 822 16.96 -58.53 21.29
C ASP A 822 17.38 -59.47 22.45
N LYS A 823 17.70 -58.87 23.63
CA LYS A 823 18.17 -59.47 24.90
C LYS A 823 19.66 -59.80 24.96
N LEU A 824 20.44 -59.41 23.98
CA LEU A 824 21.90 -59.46 24.04
C LEU A 824 22.44 -58.14 24.58
N PRO A 825 23.52 -58.16 25.39
CA PRO A 825 24.15 -56.91 25.80
C PRO A 825 24.99 -56.31 24.66
N ASP A 826 24.95 -54.99 24.49
CA ASP A 826 25.60 -54.33 23.34
C ASP A 826 27.10 -54.65 23.24
N GLY A 827 27.82 -54.60 24.36
CA GLY A 827 29.24 -54.96 24.42
C GLY A 827 29.56 -56.41 24.07
N TRP A 828 28.62 -57.34 24.33
CA TRP A 828 28.75 -58.75 23.96
C TRP A 828 28.64 -58.92 22.43
N GLU A 829 27.66 -58.26 21.84
CA GLU A 829 27.43 -58.27 20.39
C GLU A 829 28.61 -57.67 19.63
N VAL A 830 29.10 -56.50 20.07
CA VAL A 830 30.29 -55.85 19.48
C VAL A 830 31.49 -56.80 19.48
N TYR A 831 31.72 -57.50 20.59
CA TYR A 831 32.86 -58.42 20.72
C TYR A 831 32.76 -59.59 19.74
N TYR A 832 31.60 -60.24 19.65
CA TYR A 832 31.43 -61.40 18.76
C TYR A 832 31.27 -61.01 17.28
N SER A 833 30.67 -59.86 16.99
CA SER A 833 30.68 -59.26 15.65
C SER A 833 32.10 -58.98 15.16
N GLU A 834 32.99 -58.44 16.02
CA GLU A 834 34.40 -58.25 15.65
C GLU A 834 35.09 -59.60 15.36
N ILE A 835 34.81 -60.63 16.17
CA ILE A 835 35.35 -61.98 15.96
C ILE A 835 34.87 -62.56 14.63
N ALA A 836 33.58 -62.52 14.33
CA ALA A 836 32.99 -63.04 13.09
C ALA A 836 33.59 -62.37 11.84
N LEU A 837 33.76 -61.05 11.88
CA LEU A 837 34.45 -60.29 10.82
C LEU A 837 35.92 -60.67 10.70
N SER A 838 36.62 -60.86 11.83
CA SER A 838 38.04 -61.24 11.83
C SER A 838 38.29 -62.63 11.25
N LEU A 839 37.35 -63.56 11.46
CA LEU A 839 37.35 -64.92 10.93
C LEU A 839 36.88 -64.99 9.47
N GLY A 840 36.28 -63.91 8.95
CA GLY A 840 35.80 -63.80 7.59
C GLY A 840 34.56 -64.64 7.31
N LEU A 841 33.72 -64.82 8.34
CA LEU A 841 32.48 -65.60 8.26
C LEU A 841 31.33 -64.83 7.58
N VAL A 842 31.43 -63.49 7.53
CA VAL A 842 30.44 -62.62 6.89
C VAL A 842 31.02 -61.87 5.68
N ASP A 843 30.22 -61.68 4.62
CA ASP A 843 30.63 -60.90 3.44
C ASP A 843 30.53 -59.40 3.74
N ASN A 844 31.69 -58.74 3.85
CA ASN A 844 31.78 -57.32 4.13
C ASN A 844 31.01 -56.44 3.12
N ASN A 845 30.72 -56.93 1.91
CA ASN A 845 29.93 -56.17 0.93
C ASN A 845 28.42 -56.22 1.21
N THR A 846 27.89 -57.30 1.80
CA THR A 846 26.46 -57.42 2.09
C THR A 846 26.08 -56.60 3.30
N LEU A 847 26.88 -56.66 4.37
CA LEU A 847 26.71 -55.85 5.58
C LEU A 847 26.79 -54.34 5.27
N SER A 848 27.80 -53.91 4.49
CA SER A 848 27.96 -52.50 4.12
C SER A 848 26.82 -51.91 3.27
N ALA A 849 26.02 -52.76 2.62
CA ALA A 849 24.88 -52.32 1.81
C ALA A 849 23.60 -52.14 2.64
N VAL A 850 23.53 -52.79 3.81
CA VAL A 850 22.40 -52.75 4.74
C VAL A 850 22.65 -51.74 5.88
N GLY A 851 23.92 -51.43 6.17
CA GLY A 851 24.31 -50.47 7.20
C GLY A 851 24.76 -51.11 8.50
N ALA A 852 24.60 -52.44 8.63
CA ALA A 852 25.06 -53.22 9.76
C ALA A 852 26.60 -53.27 9.84
N ARG A 853 27.13 -53.12 11.05
CA ARG A 853 28.56 -53.14 11.38
C ARG A 853 29.07 -54.53 11.78
N GLY A 854 28.20 -55.54 11.77
CA GLY A 854 28.49 -56.95 12.08
C GLY A 854 27.26 -57.84 11.84
N PRO A 855 27.35 -59.16 12.09
CA PRO A 855 26.19 -60.06 12.11
C PRO A 855 25.29 -59.89 13.34
N MET A 856 25.80 -59.28 14.41
CA MET A 856 25.07 -58.92 15.64
C MET A 856 25.42 -57.45 15.93
N ASP A 857 24.79 -56.52 15.22
CA ASP A 857 25.00 -55.08 15.40
C ASP A 857 24.02 -54.56 16.45
N PRO A 858 24.48 -54.08 17.62
CA PRO A 858 23.64 -53.74 18.78
C PRO A 858 22.64 -52.59 18.53
N LYS A 859 22.76 -51.90 17.40
CA LYS A 859 21.78 -50.89 16.98
C LYS A 859 20.54 -51.51 16.32
N MET A 860 20.66 -52.73 15.79
CA MET A 860 19.72 -53.33 14.85
C MET A 860 19.24 -54.69 15.33
N LEU A 861 17.97 -54.75 15.73
CA LEU A 861 17.29 -55.98 16.16
C LEU A 861 17.49 -57.18 15.21
N ASP A 862 17.63 -56.93 13.90
CA ASP A 862 17.85 -57.94 12.86
C ASP A 862 18.91 -57.37 11.89
N SER A 863 20.17 -57.76 12.11
CA SER A 863 21.35 -57.20 11.44
C SER A 863 21.50 -57.60 9.98
N ASP A 864 21.03 -58.79 9.62
CA ASP A 864 21.17 -59.35 8.26
C ASP A 864 19.86 -59.28 7.43
N VAL A 865 18.76 -58.86 8.08
CA VAL A 865 17.43 -58.58 7.51
C VAL A 865 16.76 -59.84 6.96
N ASP A 866 17.00 -60.98 7.60
CA ASP A 866 16.36 -62.25 7.25
C ASP A 866 14.99 -62.47 7.95
N GLY A 867 14.68 -61.62 8.93
CA GLY A 867 13.44 -61.58 9.70
C GLY A 867 13.49 -62.35 11.03
N ILE A 868 14.67 -62.77 11.48
CA ILE A 868 14.94 -63.32 12.81
C ILE A 868 15.76 -62.28 13.58
N ASP A 869 15.42 -62.07 14.84
CA ASP A 869 16.17 -61.14 15.69
C ASP A 869 17.55 -61.73 16.03
N ASP A 870 18.60 -60.93 16.15
CA ASP A 870 19.99 -61.40 16.33
C ASP A 870 20.13 -62.32 17.56
N GLY A 871 19.49 -62.00 18.69
CA GLY A 871 19.42 -62.85 19.87
C GLY A 871 18.69 -64.19 19.68
N GLN A 872 17.82 -64.32 18.67
CA GLN A 872 17.11 -65.55 18.31
C GLN A 872 17.74 -66.29 17.12
N GLU A 873 18.83 -65.75 16.55
CA GLU A 873 19.57 -66.38 15.48
C GLU A 873 20.47 -67.51 16.01
N ASP A 874 20.72 -68.53 15.19
CA ASP A 874 21.76 -69.55 15.39
C ASP A 874 22.80 -69.35 14.27
N PHE A 875 23.78 -68.49 14.54
CA PHE A 875 24.69 -67.98 13.52
C PHE A 875 25.71 -69.04 13.05
N ASP A 876 26.19 -69.90 13.94
CA ASP A 876 27.19 -70.92 13.64
C ASP A 876 26.60 -72.31 13.32
N GLY A 877 25.31 -72.51 13.55
CA GLY A 877 24.53 -73.67 13.17
C GLY A 877 24.88 -74.91 13.99
N ASP A 878 25.20 -74.74 15.27
CA ASP A 878 25.70 -75.78 16.15
C ASP A 878 24.60 -76.57 16.89
N GLY A 879 23.33 -76.17 16.68
CA GLY A 879 22.14 -76.83 17.21
C GLY A 879 22.00 -78.33 16.84
N LEU A 880 21.00 -78.99 17.41
CA LEU A 880 20.81 -80.42 17.21
C LEU A 880 20.28 -80.75 15.82
N ASN A 881 20.96 -81.68 15.14
CA ASN A 881 20.57 -82.10 13.80
C ASN A 881 19.10 -82.61 13.74
N ARG A 882 18.23 -81.83 13.08
CA ARG A 882 16.79 -82.14 12.94
C ARG A 882 16.51 -83.51 12.35
N THR A 883 17.30 -83.97 11.38
CA THR A 883 17.11 -85.32 10.80
C THR A 883 17.36 -86.41 11.84
N HIS A 884 18.32 -86.22 12.74
CA HIS A 884 18.54 -87.13 13.86
C HIS A 884 17.41 -87.06 14.88
N LEU A 885 16.91 -85.86 15.22
CA LEU A 885 15.76 -85.69 16.11
C LEU A 885 14.50 -86.35 15.55
N MET A 886 14.20 -86.15 14.26
CA MET A 886 13.05 -86.77 13.58
C MET A 886 13.16 -88.30 13.57
N ASN A 887 14.35 -88.85 13.32
CA ASN A 887 14.57 -90.30 13.40
C ASN A 887 14.48 -90.85 14.83
N ARG A 888 14.74 -90.01 15.85
CA ARG A 888 14.71 -90.37 17.27
C ARG A 888 13.29 -90.33 17.85
N TYR A 889 12.54 -89.24 17.63
CA TYR A 889 11.23 -88.99 18.24
C TYR A 889 10.03 -89.24 17.30
N CYS A 890 10.26 -89.30 15.99
CA CYS A 890 9.24 -89.53 14.97
C CYS A 890 9.72 -90.47 13.86
N PRO A 891 10.17 -91.71 14.17
CA PRO A 891 10.80 -92.62 13.21
C PRO A 891 9.95 -92.95 11.96
N GLY A 892 8.63 -92.71 12.00
CA GLY A 892 7.72 -92.82 10.86
C GLY A 892 7.63 -91.61 9.92
N TRP A 893 8.37 -90.53 10.16
CA TRP A 893 8.24 -89.24 9.46
C TRP A 893 8.36 -89.32 7.93
N ASP A 894 9.24 -90.20 7.40
CA ASP A 894 9.49 -90.39 5.96
C ASP A 894 8.50 -91.36 5.28
N ASN A 895 7.54 -91.95 6.03
CA ASN A 895 6.59 -92.91 5.48
C ASN A 895 5.12 -92.47 5.63
N PRO A 896 4.45 -92.01 4.55
CA PRO A 896 3.04 -91.58 4.61
C PRO A 896 2.04 -92.71 4.90
N GLN A 897 2.47 -93.96 5.03
CA GLN A 897 1.65 -95.12 5.40
C GLN A 897 1.84 -95.58 6.86
N ASN A 898 2.83 -95.04 7.59
CA ASN A 898 3.08 -95.38 8.98
C ASN A 898 3.69 -94.19 9.74
N SER A 899 2.88 -93.43 10.47
CA SER A 899 3.30 -92.30 11.31
C SER A 899 3.35 -92.73 12.78
N GLU A 900 4.34 -93.54 13.16
CA GLU A 900 4.69 -93.71 14.57
C GLU A 900 5.55 -92.52 14.99
N CYS A 901 4.93 -91.55 15.65
CA CYS A 901 5.59 -90.35 16.17
C CYS A 901 5.17 -90.10 17.60
N HIS A 902 6.17 -90.02 18.49
CA HIS A 902 6.00 -89.71 19.91
C HIS A 902 5.86 -88.19 20.11
N ILE A 903 6.59 -87.42 19.30
CA ILE A 903 6.46 -85.96 19.18
C ILE A 903 6.16 -85.64 17.72
N ASP A 904 4.94 -85.15 17.45
CA ASP A 904 4.44 -84.93 16.09
C ASP A 904 4.85 -83.54 15.55
N PRO A 905 5.71 -83.48 14.50
CA PRO A 905 6.18 -82.22 13.92
C PRO A 905 5.11 -81.46 13.13
N THR A 906 3.88 -81.96 13.03
CA THR A 906 2.75 -81.25 12.42
C THR A 906 1.87 -80.55 13.44
N THR A 907 2.08 -80.82 14.72
CA THR A 907 1.42 -80.11 15.82
C THR A 907 2.23 -78.88 16.20
N GLU A 908 1.55 -77.79 16.57
CA GLU A 908 2.20 -76.53 16.97
C GLU A 908 3.22 -76.74 18.10
N GLY A 909 2.89 -77.57 19.10
CA GLY A 909 3.83 -77.92 20.17
C GLY A 909 4.98 -78.81 19.74
N GLY A 910 4.79 -79.70 18.75
CA GLY A 910 5.88 -80.53 18.24
C GLY A 910 6.79 -79.78 17.26
N GLN A 911 6.27 -78.82 16.49
CA GLN A 911 7.09 -77.93 15.67
C GLN A 911 8.06 -77.15 16.54
N ARG A 912 7.53 -76.50 17.59
CA ARG A 912 8.35 -75.80 18.59
C ARG A 912 9.44 -76.68 19.18
N PHE A 913 9.15 -77.93 19.56
CA PHE A 913 10.18 -78.87 20.05
C PHE A 913 11.35 -79.08 19.09
N TYR A 914 11.07 -79.26 17.79
CA TYR A 914 12.13 -79.55 16.84
C TYR A 914 12.85 -78.29 16.37
N ASP A 915 12.15 -77.16 16.29
CA ASP A 915 12.72 -75.89 15.84
C ASP A 915 13.60 -75.27 16.96
N ASP A 916 13.17 -75.34 18.23
CA ASP A 916 13.92 -74.90 19.44
C ASP A 916 15.17 -75.74 19.73
N LEU A 917 15.21 -76.98 19.25
CA LEU A 917 16.39 -77.84 19.39
C LEU A 917 17.28 -77.82 18.14
N GLU A 918 16.74 -77.44 16.98
CA GLU A 918 17.49 -77.32 15.73
C GLU A 918 18.35 -76.07 15.72
N ASN A 919 17.90 -75.01 16.39
CA ASN A 919 18.58 -73.74 16.53
C ASN A 919 19.02 -73.57 17.98
N PHE A 920 20.33 -73.50 18.24
CA PHE A 920 20.83 -73.05 19.53
C PHE A 920 21.08 -71.55 19.41
N THR A 921 20.27 -70.75 20.09
CA THR A 921 20.23 -69.31 19.78
C THR A 921 21.37 -68.54 20.46
N ASN A 922 21.80 -67.44 19.84
CA ASN A 922 22.83 -66.55 20.39
C ASN A 922 22.52 -66.12 21.85
N TYR A 923 21.24 -65.90 22.20
CA TYR A 923 20.82 -65.61 23.57
C TYR A 923 21.04 -66.79 24.54
N GLU A 924 20.75 -68.02 24.11
CA GLU A 924 21.00 -69.22 24.92
C GLU A 924 22.51 -69.45 25.11
N GLU A 925 23.30 -69.07 24.13
CA GLU A 925 24.76 -69.08 24.23
C GLU A 925 25.29 -68.06 25.21
N PHE A 926 24.73 -66.85 25.21
CA PHE A 926 25.01 -65.83 26.21
C PHE A 926 24.70 -66.33 27.63
N GLU A 927 23.54 -66.95 27.86
CA GLU A 927 23.15 -67.48 29.18
C GLU A 927 24.08 -68.62 29.65
N ASN A 928 24.55 -69.47 28.73
CA ASN A 928 25.40 -70.61 29.03
C ASN A 928 26.92 -70.32 28.95
N GLY A 929 27.31 -69.17 28.42
CA GLY A 929 28.70 -68.73 28.28
C GLY A 929 29.47 -69.44 27.16
N THR A 930 28.78 -69.84 26.09
CA THR A 930 29.36 -70.43 24.86
C THR A 930 29.57 -69.34 23.79
N ASN A 931 30.09 -69.70 22.62
CA ASN A 931 30.57 -68.76 21.60
C ASN A 931 29.71 -68.81 20.34
N PRO A 932 28.94 -67.76 20.02
CA PRO A 932 27.98 -67.73 18.91
C PRO A 932 28.58 -67.74 17.51
N VAL A 933 29.90 -67.69 17.42
CA VAL A 933 30.64 -67.65 16.16
C VAL A 933 31.44 -68.93 15.93
N ASP A 934 31.65 -69.73 16.99
CA ASP A 934 32.46 -70.95 16.93
C ASP A 934 31.67 -72.13 17.51
N PRO A 935 31.25 -73.09 16.67
CA PRO A 935 30.30 -74.13 17.05
C PRO A 935 30.86 -75.17 18.03
N ASP A 936 32.07 -74.98 18.58
CA ASP A 936 32.78 -75.88 19.51
C ASP A 936 33.68 -75.01 20.41
N THR A 937 33.07 -74.36 21.41
CA THR A 937 33.72 -73.36 22.27
C THR A 937 34.95 -73.92 23.00
N ASP A 938 34.90 -75.17 23.45
CA ASP A 938 35.95 -75.79 24.26
C ASP A 938 36.96 -76.62 23.43
N GLY A 939 36.66 -76.84 22.15
CA GLY A 939 37.50 -77.47 21.15
C GLY A 939 37.60 -79.00 21.28
N ASP A 940 36.63 -79.63 21.93
CA ASP A 940 36.62 -81.08 22.19
C ASP A 940 35.96 -81.92 21.07
N GLN A 941 35.42 -81.24 20.04
CA GLN A 941 34.67 -81.78 18.89
C GLN A 941 33.21 -82.13 19.17
N TRP A 942 32.64 -81.64 20.27
CA TRP A 942 31.20 -81.58 20.47
C TRP A 942 30.70 -80.18 20.17
N PHE A 943 29.48 -80.09 19.63
CA PHE A 943 28.85 -78.79 19.40
C PHE A 943 28.20 -78.30 20.68
N ASP A 944 28.28 -77.00 20.97
CA ASP A 944 27.88 -76.40 22.24
C ASP A 944 26.39 -76.66 22.52
N GLY A 945 25.52 -76.49 21.53
CA GLY A 945 24.10 -76.83 21.63
C GLY A 945 23.86 -78.32 21.99
N SER A 946 24.70 -79.23 21.48
CA SER A 946 24.66 -80.65 21.88
C SER A 946 25.21 -80.89 23.28
N GLU A 947 26.21 -80.14 23.71
CA GLU A 947 26.77 -80.23 25.04
C GLU A 947 25.78 -79.78 26.09
N VAL A 948 25.22 -78.58 25.95
CA VAL A 948 24.22 -78.01 26.87
C VAL A 948 23.00 -78.93 26.94
N TYR A 949 22.50 -79.43 25.80
CA TYR A 949 21.34 -80.30 25.79
C TYR A 949 21.56 -81.64 26.52
N HIS A 950 22.70 -82.31 26.30
CA HIS A 950 22.97 -83.66 26.84
C HIS A 950 23.65 -83.66 28.21
N GLN A 951 23.86 -82.49 28.82
CA GLN A 951 24.35 -82.40 30.20
C GLN A 951 23.34 -82.97 31.18
N ASP A 952 23.82 -83.64 32.22
CA ASP A 952 23.03 -84.17 33.34
C ASP A 952 23.47 -83.39 34.58
N GLN A 953 22.72 -82.34 34.91
CA GLN A 953 23.11 -81.31 35.90
C GLN A 953 23.04 -81.84 37.34
N ASP A 954 22.11 -82.73 37.64
CA ASP A 954 21.90 -83.29 38.97
C ASP A 954 22.28 -84.78 39.12
N GLY A 955 22.64 -85.43 38.02
CA GLY A 955 23.16 -86.80 37.97
C GLY A 955 22.07 -87.87 38.03
N ASP A 956 20.81 -87.54 37.74
CA ASP A 956 19.68 -88.47 37.83
C ASP A 956 19.51 -89.34 36.57
N GLY A 957 20.25 -89.03 35.50
CA GLY A 957 20.28 -89.74 34.23
C GLY A 957 19.21 -89.32 33.25
N MET A 958 18.57 -88.17 33.44
CA MET A 958 17.88 -87.40 32.40
C MET A 958 18.84 -86.37 31.78
N TRP A 959 18.44 -85.81 30.63
CA TRP A 959 19.22 -84.78 29.96
C TRP A 959 18.59 -83.41 30.27
N ALA A 960 19.40 -82.45 30.68
CA ALA A 960 18.95 -81.13 31.13
C ALA A 960 18.10 -80.40 30.08
N GLY A 961 18.49 -80.46 28.79
CA GLY A 961 17.69 -79.85 27.72
C GLY A 961 16.35 -80.56 27.48
N TRP A 962 16.28 -81.87 27.74
CA TRP A 962 15.01 -82.61 27.68
C TRP A 962 14.11 -82.29 28.87
N GLU A 963 14.68 -82.12 30.05
CA GLU A 963 13.97 -81.74 31.28
C GLU A 963 13.39 -80.33 31.16
N TYR A 964 14.20 -79.38 30.72
CA TYR A 964 13.81 -77.99 30.48
C TYR A 964 12.60 -77.89 29.55
N TYR A 965 12.64 -78.57 28.40
CA TYR A 965 11.55 -78.55 27.42
C TYR A 965 10.22 -79.06 27.99
N PHE A 966 10.24 -80.12 28.81
CA PHE A 966 9.03 -80.68 29.43
C PHE A 966 8.66 -79.99 30.77
N GLY A 967 9.37 -78.92 31.16
CA GLY A 967 9.12 -78.16 32.37
C GLY A 967 9.40 -78.95 33.65
N PHE A 968 10.41 -79.82 33.59
CA PHE A 968 11.07 -80.44 34.73
C PHE A 968 12.22 -79.53 35.21
N ASP A 969 12.68 -79.69 36.44
CA ASP A 969 13.72 -78.83 37.02
C ASP A 969 15.07 -79.57 36.88
N PRO A 970 15.98 -79.14 35.98
CA PRO A 970 17.24 -79.85 35.74
C PRO A 970 18.16 -79.98 36.98
N PHE A 971 17.83 -79.28 38.07
CA PHE A 971 18.56 -79.34 39.33
C PHE A 971 17.84 -80.14 40.43
N ASP A 972 16.65 -80.70 40.18
CA ASP A 972 15.88 -81.51 41.13
C ASP A 972 15.78 -83.00 40.72
N PRO A 973 16.64 -83.89 41.30
CA PRO A 973 16.75 -85.30 40.86
C PRO A 973 15.55 -86.17 41.25
N ALA A 974 14.51 -85.57 41.83
CA ALA A 974 13.29 -86.24 42.25
C ALA A 974 12.32 -86.44 41.08
N ASP A 975 12.33 -85.57 40.08
CA ASP A 975 11.37 -85.60 38.97
C ASP A 975 11.60 -86.75 37.99
N ALA A 976 12.82 -87.28 37.86
CA ALA A 976 13.09 -88.55 37.16
C ALA A 976 12.19 -89.71 37.61
N ASN A 977 11.81 -89.72 38.89
CA ASN A 977 11.03 -90.79 39.52
C ASN A 977 9.52 -90.53 39.54
N ILE A 978 9.05 -89.51 38.81
CA ILE A 978 7.63 -89.17 38.69
C ILE A 978 7.09 -89.73 37.37
N ASP A 979 5.85 -90.22 37.40
CA ASP A 979 5.04 -90.55 36.22
C ASP A 979 4.10 -89.35 35.99
N SER A 980 4.46 -88.49 35.03
CA SER A 980 3.83 -87.17 34.88
C SER A 980 2.49 -87.21 34.14
N ASP A 981 2.30 -88.18 33.24
CA ASP A 981 1.09 -88.30 32.42
C ASP A 981 0.16 -89.46 32.85
N GLY A 982 0.62 -90.31 33.77
CA GLY A 982 -0.15 -91.37 34.40
C GLY A 982 -0.30 -92.63 33.54
N ASP A 983 0.59 -92.84 32.56
CA ASP A 983 0.57 -94.01 31.69
C ASP A 983 1.25 -95.26 32.31
N GLY A 984 1.93 -95.08 33.45
CA GLY A 984 2.60 -96.11 34.22
C GLY A 984 4.11 -96.23 33.98
N TYR A 985 4.71 -95.35 33.18
CA TYR A 985 6.16 -95.21 33.00
C TYR A 985 6.69 -93.97 33.71
N LEU A 986 7.95 -94.00 34.15
CA LEU A 986 8.60 -92.87 34.84
C LEU A 986 9.23 -91.92 33.81
N ASN A 987 9.34 -90.63 34.12
CA ASN A 987 9.96 -89.63 33.24
C ASN A 987 11.36 -90.08 32.75
N LYS A 988 12.20 -90.64 33.64
CA LYS A 988 13.53 -91.18 33.27
C LYS A 988 13.46 -92.34 32.28
N CYS A 989 12.43 -93.19 32.39
CA CYS A 989 12.21 -94.29 31.45
C CYS A 989 11.83 -93.74 30.07
N GLU A 990 11.02 -92.68 30.03
CA GLU A 990 10.56 -92.05 28.80
C GLU A 990 11.67 -91.26 28.10
N ASN A 991 12.51 -90.54 28.85
CA ASN A 991 13.73 -89.92 28.33
C ASN A 991 14.62 -90.96 27.61
N LYS A 992 14.89 -92.11 28.27
CA LYS A 992 15.74 -93.19 27.72
C LYS A 992 15.18 -93.79 26.43
N TRP A 993 13.86 -93.87 26.28
CA TRP A 993 13.19 -94.45 25.10
C TRP A 993 12.63 -93.41 24.13
N ASN A 994 12.91 -92.12 24.35
CA ASN A 994 12.51 -91.01 23.50
C ASN A 994 10.98 -90.87 23.33
N THR A 995 10.21 -91.11 24.41
CA THR A 995 8.76 -90.93 24.44
C THR A 995 8.37 -89.61 25.11
N ASN A 996 7.16 -89.10 24.84
CA ASN A 996 6.67 -87.84 25.38
C ASN A 996 6.02 -88.02 26.78
N PRO A 997 6.63 -87.51 27.86
CA PRO A 997 6.23 -87.73 29.25
C PRO A 997 5.03 -86.92 29.72
N LYS A 998 4.42 -86.13 28.83
CA LYS A 998 3.19 -85.38 29.11
C LYS A 998 1.98 -85.97 28.37
N SER A 999 2.17 -87.04 27.62
CA SER A 999 1.17 -87.57 26.69
C SER A 999 0.91 -89.05 26.93
N PRO A 1000 -0.22 -89.42 27.57
CA PRO A 1000 -0.48 -90.80 28.00
C PRO A 1000 -0.75 -91.79 26.86
N VAL A 1001 -0.62 -91.34 25.62
CA VAL A 1001 -0.73 -92.13 24.39
C VAL A 1001 0.63 -92.40 23.74
N SER A 1002 1.71 -91.80 24.26
CA SER A 1002 3.08 -91.96 23.80
C SER A 1002 3.89 -92.72 24.86
N PHE A 1003 4.01 -94.04 24.70
CA PHE A 1003 4.69 -94.90 25.67
C PHE A 1003 5.68 -95.86 25.00
N PRO A 1004 6.67 -96.40 25.75
CA PRO A 1004 7.63 -97.36 25.23
C PRO A 1004 6.98 -98.65 24.67
N SER A 1005 7.53 -99.18 23.57
CA SER A 1005 6.96 -100.30 22.83
C SER A 1005 7.24 -101.68 23.46
N GLN A 1006 6.55 -102.75 23.02
CA GLN A 1006 6.74 -104.11 23.57
C GLN A 1006 8.13 -104.69 23.25
N GLY A 1007 9.07 -104.54 24.18
CA GLY A 1007 10.45 -105.01 24.07
C GLY A 1007 11.47 -104.08 24.72
N GLU A 1008 11.06 -102.86 25.03
CA GLU A 1008 11.82 -101.83 25.72
C GLU A 1008 11.64 -102.02 27.23
N LEU A 1009 12.75 -102.24 27.96
CA LEU A 1009 12.70 -102.55 29.38
C LEU A 1009 13.14 -101.32 30.18
N CYS A 1010 12.24 -100.82 31.01
CA CYS A 1010 12.57 -99.89 32.08
C CYS A 1010 12.62 -100.68 33.39
N SER A 1011 13.83 -101.04 33.81
CA SER A 1011 14.03 -101.63 35.12
C SER A 1011 14.60 -100.60 36.07
N ASP A 1012 14.07 -100.53 37.30
CA ASP A 1012 14.54 -99.72 38.43
C ASP A 1012 16.02 -99.97 38.86
N PHE A 1013 16.80 -100.70 38.06
CA PHE A 1013 18.15 -101.19 38.39
C PHE A 1013 19.21 -100.87 37.32
N ASP A 1014 18.87 -100.12 36.27
CA ASP A 1014 19.86 -99.61 35.30
C ASP A 1014 20.24 -98.16 35.61
#